data_AF-A0A973BD07-F1
#
_entry.id   AF-A0A973BD07-F1
#
_cell.length_a   1.000
_cell.length_b   1.000
_cell.length_c   1.000
_cell.angle_alpha   90.00
_cell.angle_beta   90.00
_cell.angle_gamma   90.00
#
_symmetry.space_group_name_H-M   'P 1'
#
loop_
_entity.id
_entity.type
_entity.pdbx_description
1 polymer ?
#
loop_
_entity_poly.entity_id
_entity_poly.type
_entity_poly.pdbx_seq_one_letter_code
_entity_poly.pdbx_strand_id
1 'polypeptide(L)'
;MTLLPTSNLAKLTASAAAIALLSACSGGTTAPETFDRDDFISTGTVTEIERGINVDGPISIQLEDDASFDLEDVDLDLIFDEFGKLIDASGEATLSGELTDTLTVNSIVKTEVGLRSGAQINSDPDFGIELVSDRQYLVFYLGGDANLQIENRATPGTFEEITLSSPLDSRAFIVVDPRDPMHYRFGSTALVGAYGWGESTSGLLPFSPRLGFSELDSFYGHTLDNGAMGIGFKVFDFFEIQGTRVIKDPQFGDINWDDPFASEIEARAGINGGLNFAFGVLGIGVFSFDLVDASGTIDLGFDRQQAAFALRIDPDTTWVPDWFHFVPETEATGQLFVNGDTNFSLDLTSRFKSRIPEADVAGTLAVNNQYATLTGTTSHAGQTLEASITFENETTTGRVSFPEEFMDEIQAQVRAEIDDMLSGAESKVAAMQQAKTDYEFEASLRGLRPQLPVIADSVTAYLEALPNAVELQAEQTTRDYINTACVQNGLVRPCLRNVLGERARKSIIASAGNNAREEVEEAIETPIEVMAELKKQALEGDDDALRGALKDALQAAYDQRNLKKEVSIEHDFGFPFGVRTIYTSTVERKILNDAQQKTILDARDYIDYIPAASSAYIRAQDLIDAIPADEVLQSVKDQIDESMDAIPEVGGVGYIAEGSTYRAFLTIGGTDYDVGFNVLDPLALKQGIAELIVVQMADAIE
;
A
#
# COMPACT_ATOMS: atom_id res chain seq x y z
N MET A 1 -48.86 20.15 0.64
CA MET A 1 -48.94 21.43 -0.10
C MET A 1 -49.80 21.18 -1.34
N THR A 2 -50.63 22.15 -1.67
CA THR A 2 -51.79 22.11 -2.59
C THR A 2 -51.48 21.93 -4.08
N LEU A 3 -52.39 21.23 -4.77
CA LEU A 3 -52.80 21.28 -6.20
C LEU A 3 -51.80 20.82 -7.28
N LEU A 4 -52.03 19.58 -7.74
CA LEU A 4 -51.52 18.95 -8.97
C LEU A 4 -52.31 19.42 -10.23
N PRO A 5 -51.71 19.52 -11.42
CA PRO A 5 -52.45 19.54 -12.67
C PRO A 5 -52.68 18.11 -13.19
N THR A 6 -53.95 17.79 -13.48
CA THR A 6 -54.50 16.51 -13.98
C THR A 6 -54.30 16.29 -15.50
N SER A 7 -53.28 16.88 -16.13
CA SER A 7 -53.24 17.02 -17.59
C SER A 7 -52.63 15.86 -18.39
N ASN A 8 -51.95 14.90 -17.77
CA ASN A 8 -51.25 13.83 -18.51
C ASN A 8 -51.99 12.48 -18.54
N LEU A 9 -52.92 12.22 -17.61
CA LEU A 9 -53.72 10.98 -17.64
C LEU A 9 -54.90 11.05 -18.64
N ALA A 10 -55.32 12.26 -19.02
CA ALA A 10 -56.43 12.49 -19.95
C ALA A 10 -56.03 12.38 -21.43
N LYS A 11 -54.72 12.39 -21.75
CA LYS A 11 -54.22 12.20 -23.13
C LYS A 11 -54.18 10.72 -23.53
N LEU A 12 -53.95 9.81 -22.58
CA LEU A 12 -53.94 8.36 -22.81
C LEU A 12 -55.35 7.77 -23.02
N THR A 13 -56.41 8.41 -22.51
CA THR A 13 -57.80 7.97 -22.69
C THR A 13 -58.48 8.59 -23.91
N ALA A 14 -57.90 9.64 -24.52
CA ALA A 14 -58.46 10.30 -25.70
C ALA A 14 -58.20 9.54 -27.01
N SER A 15 -57.09 8.79 -27.12
CA SER A 15 -56.79 7.95 -28.30
C SER A 15 -57.74 6.75 -28.46
N ALA A 16 -58.47 6.35 -27.42
CA ALA A 16 -59.44 5.27 -27.50
C ALA A 16 -60.77 5.68 -28.20
N ALA A 17 -61.02 6.98 -28.42
CA ALA A 17 -62.29 7.47 -28.97
C ALA A 17 -62.23 7.90 -30.45
N ALA A 18 -61.04 7.97 -31.06
CA ALA A 18 -60.88 8.26 -32.49
C ALA A 18 -60.91 6.99 -33.38
N ILE A 19 -61.18 5.83 -32.77
CA ILE A 19 -61.27 4.51 -33.41
C ILE A 19 -62.65 4.34 -34.02
N ALA A 20 -62.87 4.90 -35.21
CA ALA A 20 -64.07 4.58 -36.01
C ALA A 20 -63.90 4.68 -37.54
N LEU A 21 -62.72 4.93 -38.13
CA LEU A 21 -62.70 5.17 -39.59
C LEU A 21 -61.47 4.78 -40.43
N LEU A 22 -60.48 4.05 -39.92
CA LEU A 22 -59.40 3.54 -40.77
C LEU A 22 -59.17 2.05 -40.52
N SER A 23 -59.92 1.22 -41.24
CA SER A 23 -59.81 -0.24 -41.29
C SER A 23 -59.51 -0.70 -42.72
N ALA A 24 -58.23 -0.68 -43.08
CA ALA A 24 -57.57 -1.33 -44.22
C ALA A 24 -56.17 -0.69 -44.20
N CYS A 25 -55.06 -1.36 -43.95
CA CYS A 25 -54.59 -2.63 -44.50
C CYS A 25 -53.70 -3.33 -43.45
N SER A 26 -53.92 -4.62 -43.21
CA SER A 26 -52.93 -5.48 -42.55
C SER A 26 -52.49 -6.51 -43.57
N GLY A 27 -51.51 -6.14 -44.39
CA GLY A 27 -50.81 -7.02 -45.30
C GLY A 27 -49.37 -7.11 -44.82
N GLY A 28 -48.95 -8.28 -44.33
CA GLY A 28 -47.53 -8.57 -44.19
C GLY A 28 -46.94 -8.72 -45.59
N THR A 29 -45.98 -7.88 -45.95
CA THR A 29 -45.23 -7.96 -47.19
C THR A 29 -43.73 -7.96 -46.88
N THR A 30 -43.07 -9.03 -47.28
CA THR A 30 -41.61 -9.00 -47.51
C THR A 30 -41.41 -8.21 -48.81
N ALA A 31 -41.25 -6.89 -48.67
CA ALA A 31 -40.96 -6.00 -49.78
C ALA A 31 -39.65 -6.41 -50.48
N PRO A 32 -39.57 -6.36 -51.82
CA PRO A 32 -38.33 -6.66 -52.54
C PRO A 32 -37.18 -5.72 -52.13
N GLU A 33 -35.94 -6.22 -52.15
CA GLU A 33 -34.76 -5.52 -51.62
C GLU A 33 -34.20 -4.39 -52.52
N THR A 34 -34.65 -4.27 -53.79
CA THR A 34 -34.05 -3.36 -54.80
C THR A 34 -35.07 -2.79 -55.82
N PHE A 35 -34.92 -1.53 -56.26
CA PHE A 35 -35.75 -0.90 -57.32
C PHE A 35 -35.61 -1.58 -58.67
N ASP A 36 -36.69 -1.63 -59.45
CA ASP A 36 -36.69 -2.03 -60.86
C ASP A 36 -36.79 -0.83 -61.77
N ARG A 37 -36.42 -0.99 -63.04
CA ARG A 37 -36.57 0.08 -64.05
C ARG A 37 -38.03 0.55 -64.19
N ASP A 38 -38.99 -0.34 -64.03
CA ASP A 38 -40.42 -0.02 -64.15
C ASP A 38 -40.96 0.80 -62.97
N ASP A 39 -40.21 0.90 -61.87
CA ASP A 39 -40.55 1.75 -60.73
C ASP A 39 -40.37 3.24 -61.05
N PHE A 40 -39.71 3.58 -62.15
CA PHE A 40 -39.38 4.96 -62.55
C PHE A 40 -40.20 5.41 -63.76
N ILE A 41 -41.25 6.20 -63.51
CA ILE A 41 -42.14 6.72 -64.54
C ILE A 41 -41.79 8.17 -64.83
N SER A 42 -41.15 8.43 -65.98
CA SER A 42 -40.82 9.80 -66.41
C SER A 42 -41.80 10.34 -67.44
N THR A 43 -42.13 11.64 -67.32
CA THR A 43 -42.77 12.43 -68.39
C THR A 43 -41.80 13.36 -69.11
N GLY A 44 -40.53 13.36 -68.69
CA GLY A 44 -39.41 14.08 -69.28
C GLY A 44 -38.74 13.34 -70.45
N THR A 45 -37.53 13.79 -70.79
CA THR A 45 -36.68 13.17 -71.81
C THR A 45 -35.86 12.05 -71.19
N VAL A 46 -36.06 10.82 -71.65
CA VAL A 46 -35.26 9.65 -71.23
C VAL A 46 -34.22 9.33 -72.30
N THR A 47 -32.94 9.32 -71.91
CA THR A 47 -31.80 9.01 -72.79
C THR A 47 -31.08 7.76 -72.30
N GLU A 48 -30.86 6.77 -73.15
CA GLU A 48 -30.06 5.59 -72.77
C GLU A 48 -28.58 5.97 -72.58
N ILE A 49 -27.98 5.52 -71.48
CA ILE A 49 -26.56 5.64 -71.16
C ILE A 49 -25.92 4.24 -71.07
N GLU A 50 -24.59 4.16 -70.94
CA GLU A 50 -23.82 2.91 -71.09
C GLU A 50 -24.33 1.74 -70.22
N ARG A 51 -24.87 2.04 -69.03
CA ARG A 51 -25.35 1.05 -68.05
C ARG A 51 -26.73 1.37 -67.47
N GLY A 52 -27.54 2.19 -68.16
CA GLY A 52 -28.80 2.66 -67.58
C GLY A 52 -29.50 3.73 -68.41
N ILE A 53 -30.23 4.62 -67.74
CA ILE A 53 -30.90 5.78 -68.36
C ILE A 53 -30.54 7.07 -67.65
N ASN A 54 -30.45 8.15 -68.39
CA ASN A 54 -30.53 9.51 -67.87
C ASN A 54 -31.96 10.03 -68.06
N VAL A 55 -32.52 10.65 -67.02
CA VAL A 55 -33.85 11.26 -67.04
C VAL A 55 -33.71 12.77 -66.84
N ASP A 56 -34.08 13.54 -67.87
CA ASP A 56 -34.11 15.01 -67.88
C ASP A 56 -35.58 15.50 -67.91
N GLY A 57 -36.08 15.98 -66.78
CA GLY A 57 -37.47 16.39 -66.55
C GLY A 57 -38.23 15.51 -65.54
N PRO A 58 -39.51 15.78 -65.28
CA PRO A 58 -40.23 15.18 -64.14
C PRO A 58 -40.24 13.65 -64.14
N ILE A 59 -40.00 13.08 -62.97
CA ILE A 59 -40.01 11.63 -62.73
C ILE A 59 -40.85 11.32 -61.49
N SER A 60 -41.62 10.25 -61.58
CA SER A 60 -42.42 9.69 -60.50
C SER A 60 -41.86 8.32 -60.16
N ILE A 61 -41.50 8.12 -58.89
CA ILE A 61 -40.98 6.87 -58.37
C ILE A 61 -42.15 6.13 -57.72
N GLN A 62 -42.51 4.97 -58.26
CA GLN A 62 -43.60 4.14 -57.76
C GLN A 62 -43.18 3.43 -56.48
N LEU A 63 -44.06 3.49 -55.48
CA LEU A 63 -43.91 2.87 -54.17
C LEU A 63 -44.89 1.69 -54.04
N GLU A 64 -44.92 1.02 -52.88
CA GLU A 64 -45.96 0.03 -52.58
C GLU A 64 -47.33 0.72 -52.33
N ASP A 65 -48.44 0.00 -52.51
CA ASP A 65 -49.82 0.46 -52.26
C ASP A 65 -50.28 1.72 -53.05
N ASP A 66 -49.89 1.82 -54.33
CA ASP A 66 -50.27 2.92 -55.26
C ASP A 66 -49.75 4.32 -54.86
N ALA A 67 -48.84 4.40 -53.88
CA ALA A 67 -48.15 5.64 -53.56
C ALA A 67 -47.05 5.93 -54.59
N SER A 68 -46.80 7.21 -54.86
CA SER A 68 -45.72 7.64 -55.75
C SER A 68 -45.02 8.87 -55.21
N PHE A 69 -43.71 8.90 -55.37
CA PHE A 69 -42.86 10.02 -54.98
C PHE A 69 -42.47 10.80 -56.23
N ASP A 70 -42.89 12.07 -56.32
CA ASP A 70 -42.67 12.89 -57.50
C ASP A 70 -41.47 13.83 -57.30
N LEU A 71 -40.58 13.84 -58.29
CA LEU A 71 -39.48 14.80 -58.38
C LEU A 71 -39.66 15.70 -59.59
N GLU A 72 -39.57 17.02 -59.35
CA GLU A 72 -39.66 18.05 -60.37
C GLU A 72 -38.26 18.46 -60.87
N ASP A 73 -38.16 18.93 -62.12
CA ASP A 73 -36.93 19.46 -62.75
C ASP A 73 -35.67 18.63 -62.41
N VAL A 74 -35.64 17.41 -62.95
CA VAL A 74 -34.67 16.35 -62.62
C VAL A 74 -33.64 16.18 -63.73
N ASP A 75 -32.39 15.93 -63.35
CA ASP A 75 -31.32 15.38 -64.21
C ASP A 75 -30.67 14.23 -63.43
N LEU A 76 -31.20 13.02 -63.61
CA LEU A 76 -30.79 11.82 -62.86
C LEU A 76 -30.28 10.71 -63.77
N ASP A 77 -29.09 10.21 -63.44
CA ASP A 77 -28.56 8.96 -63.98
C ASP A 77 -29.04 7.78 -63.11
N LEU A 78 -29.76 6.83 -63.71
CA LEU A 78 -30.24 5.61 -63.10
C LEU A 78 -29.50 4.42 -63.73
N ILE A 79 -28.70 3.71 -62.94
CA ILE A 79 -27.88 2.58 -63.39
C ILE A 79 -28.49 1.27 -62.91
N PHE A 80 -28.67 0.32 -63.83
CA PHE A 80 -29.26 -0.99 -63.54
C PHE A 80 -28.26 -2.13 -63.72
N ASP A 81 -28.48 -3.24 -63.02
CA ASP A 81 -27.76 -4.49 -63.23
C ASP A 81 -28.31 -5.29 -64.43
N GLU A 82 -27.73 -6.47 -64.65
CA GLU A 82 -28.13 -7.37 -65.75
C GLU A 82 -29.56 -7.95 -65.59
N PHE A 83 -30.15 -7.85 -64.41
CA PHE A 83 -31.50 -8.29 -64.09
C PHE A 83 -32.52 -7.15 -64.08
N GLY A 84 -32.08 -5.91 -64.35
CA GLY A 84 -32.92 -4.73 -64.36
C GLY A 84 -33.13 -4.09 -62.98
N LYS A 85 -32.34 -4.49 -61.97
CA LYS A 85 -32.36 -3.89 -60.63
C LYS A 85 -31.49 -2.64 -60.58
N LEU A 86 -32.00 -1.58 -59.95
CA LEU A 86 -31.25 -0.34 -59.73
C LEU A 86 -30.09 -0.61 -58.79
N ILE A 87 -28.89 -0.24 -59.21
CA ILE A 87 -27.66 -0.37 -58.41
C ILE A 87 -27.05 0.97 -58.04
N ASP A 88 -27.39 2.03 -58.77
CA ASP A 88 -26.95 3.39 -58.50
C ASP A 88 -27.97 4.40 -59.05
N ALA A 89 -28.15 5.49 -58.33
CA ALA A 89 -28.88 6.66 -58.81
C ALA A 89 -28.13 7.90 -58.34
N SER A 90 -27.84 8.83 -59.24
CA SER A 90 -27.14 10.06 -58.90
C SER A 90 -27.52 11.21 -59.83
N GLY A 91 -27.61 12.42 -59.28
CA GLY A 91 -27.80 13.63 -60.07
C GLY A 91 -28.48 14.74 -59.27
N GLU A 92 -29.17 15.64 -59.97
CA GLU A 92 -29.85 16.79 -59.36
C GLU A 92 -31.36 16.66 -59.52
N ALA A 93 -32.10 17.07 -58.50
CA ALA A 93 -33.55 17.17 -58.56
C ALA A 93 -34.04 18.39 -57.78
N THR A 94 -35.21 18.89 -58.14
CA THR A 94 -35.92 19.87 -57.35
C THR A 94 -36.94 19.18 -56.47
N LEU A 95 -36.80 19.38 -55.17
CA LEU A 95 -37.69 18.84 -54.15
C LEU A 95 -38.75 19.88 -53.80
N SER A 96 -40.02 19.53 -54.00
CA SER A 96 -41.19 20.35 -53.70
C SER A 96 -42.40 19.43 -53.45
N GLY A 97 -43.38 19.87 -52.66
CA GLY A 97 -44.62 19.13 -52.48
C GLY A 97 -44.54 17.99 -51.47
N GLU A 98 -45.52 17.10 -51.51
CA GLU A 98 -45.69 15.99 -50.57
C GLU A 98 -44.66 14.88 -50.86
N LEU A 99 -43.85 14.53 -49.87
CA LEU A 99 -42.85 13.46 -49.98
C LEU A 99 -43.37 12.16 -49.37
N THR A 100 -44.16 12.27 -48.31
CA THR A 100 -44.93 11.20 -47.67
C THR A 100 -46.24 11.81 -47.16
N ASP A 101 -47.20 10.96 -46.79
CA ASP A 101 -48.46 11.37 -46.15
C ASP A 101 -48.25 12.27 -44.92
N THR A 102 -47.07 12.20 -44.30
CA THR A 102 -46.72 12.92 -43.07
C THR A 102 -45.70 14.05 -43.27
N LEU A 103 -45.12 14.21 -44.47
CA LEU A 103 -44.06 15.18 -44.77
C LEU A 103 -44.30 15.89 -46.10
N THR A 104 -44.40 17.22 -46.05
CA THR A 104 -44.47 18.09 -47.24
C THR A 104 -43.31 19.09 -47.23
N VAL A 105 -42.68 19.32 -48.38
CA VAL A 105 -41.71 20.40 -48.61
C VAL A 105 -42.44 21.58 -49.25
N ASN A 106 -42.70 22.61 -48.45
CA ASN A 106 -43.42 23.83 -48.86
C ASN A 106 -42.54 24.80 -49.68
N SER A 107 -41.22 24.60 -49.68
CA SER A 107 -40.25 25.35 -50.48
C SER A 107 -39.78 24.56 -51.69
N ILE A 108 -39.40 25.26 -52.76
CA ILE A 108 -38.71 24.66 -53.89
C ILE A 108 -37.21 24.60 -53.56
N VAL A 109 -36.65 23.41 -53.37
CA VAL A 109 -35.26 23.22 -52.95
C VAL A 109 -34.50 22.42 -54.00
N LYS A 110 -33.34 22.94 -54.44
CA LYS A 110 -32.43 22.16 -55.26
C LYS A 110 -31.69 21.15 -54.40
N THR A 111 -31.65 19.91 -54.87
CA THR A 111 -31.07 18.80 -54.13
C THR A 111 -30.17 17.95 -55.02
N GLU A 112 -29.08 17.45 -54.44
CA GLU A 112 -28.35 16.32 -55.03
C GLU A 112 -29.01 15.03 -54.52
N VAL A 113 -29.35 14.12 -55.44
CA VAL A 113 -29.98 12.84 -55.11
C VAL A 113 -28.92 11.74 -55.25
N GLY A 114 -28.88 10.82 -54.29
CA GLY A 114 -28.02 9.64 -54.33
C GLY A 114 -28.73 8.38 -53.85
N LEU A 115 -28.48 7.24 -54.49
CA LEU A 115 -28.82 5.93 -53.95
C LEU A 115 -27.68 5.43 -53.04
N ARG A 116 -28.04 4.96 -51.84
CA ARG A 116 -27.10 4.38 -50.88
C ARG A 116 -27.70 3.14 -50.25
N SER A 117 -26.89 2.11 -50.00
CA SER A 117 -27.33 1.02 -49.14
C SER A 117 -27.30 1.45 -47.66
N GLY A 118 -28.10 0.79 -46.82
CA GLY A 118 -28.04 1.00 -45.37
C GLY A 118 -26.63 0.74 -44.83
N ALA A 119 -25.91 -0.26 -45.36
CA ALA A 119 -24.52 -0.53 -44.98
C ALA A 119 -23.58 0.66 -45.29
N GLN A 120 -23.78 1.35 -46.43
CA GLN A 120 -23.02 2.54 -46.77
C GLN A 120 -23.35 3.70 -45.82
N ILE A 121 -24.64 3.92 -45.53
CA ILE A 121 -25.10 4.96 -44.60
C ILE A 121 -24.56 4.70 -43.18
N ASN A 122 -24.67 3.47 -42.69
CA ASN A 122 -24.20 3.08 -41.35
C ASN A 122 -22.68 3.21 -41.18
N SER A 123 -21.93 3.12 -42.28
CA SER A 123 -20.47 3.27 -42.26
C SER A 123 -20.00 4.73 -42.22
N ASP A 124 -20.90 5.67 -42.52
CA ASP A 124 -20.61 7.09 -42.54
C ASP A 124 -21.23 7.77 -41.30
N PRO A 125 -20.41 8.16 -40.31
CA PRO A 125 -20.91 8.76 -39.07
C PRO A 125 -21.63 10.10 -39.31
N ASP A 126 -21.43 10.75 -40.45
CA ASP A 126 -22.05 12.03 -40.77
C ASP A 126 -23.58 11.91 -40.96
N PHE A 127 -24.10 10.70 -41.18
CA PHE A 127 -25.55 10.48 -41.28
C PHE A 127 -26.24 10.44 -39.90
N GLY A 128 -25.55 10.00 -38.86
CA GLY A 128 -26.12 9.96 -37.50
C GLY A 128 -27.38 9.07 -37.34
N ILE A 129 -27.58 8.09 -38.22
CA ILE A 129 -28.68 7.12 -38.18
C ILE A 129 -28.14 5.71 -38.49
N GLU A 130 -28.77 4.70 -37.89
CA GLU A 130 -28.57 3.29 -38.23
C GLU A 130 -29.77 2.80 -39.03
N LEU A 131 -29.53 2.13 -40.17
CA LEU A 131 -30.52 1.64 -41.13
C LEU A 131 -30.29 0.15 -41.45
N VAL A 132 -31.28 -0.52 -42.05
CA VAL A 132 -31.17 -1.93 -42.44
C VAL A 132 -30.11 -2.08 -43.53
N SER A 133 -29.07 -2.86 -43.25
CA SER A 133 -27.83 -2.86 -44.06
C SER A 133 -28.05 -3.20 -45.53
N ASP A 134 -28.94 -4.15 -45.82
CA ASP A 134 -29.15 -4.69 -47.16
C ASP A 134 -30.21 -3.91 -47.98
N ARG A 135 -30.84 -2.89 -47.40
CA ARG A 135 -31.83 -2.04 -48.09
C ARG A 135 -31.18 -0.86 -48.81
N GLN A 136 -31.81 -0.41 -49.89
CA GLN A 136 -31.43 0.79 -50.62
C GLN A 136 -32.31 1.99 -50.20
N TYR A 137 -31.68 3.14 -50.02
CA TYR A 137 -32.30 4.38 -49.58
C TYR A 137 -31.95 5.51 -50.55
N LEU A 138 -32.92 6.39 -50.81
CA LEU A 138 -32.68 7.64 -51.52
C LEU A 138 -32.23 8.71 -50.52
N VAL A 139 -31.13 9.40 -50.84
CA VAL A 139 -30.56 10.47 -50.02
C VAL A 139 -30.63 11.76 -50.81
N PHE A 140 -31.29 12.77 -50.24
CA PHE A 140 -31.42 14.11 -50.81
C PHE A 140 -30.55 15.07 -50.01
N TYR A 141 -29.46 15.55 -50.59
CA TYR A 141 -28.63 16.60 -49.99
C TYR A 141 -29.17 17.97 -50.36
N LEU A 142 -29.57 18.76 -49.36
CA LEU A 142 -30.25 20.03 -49.57
C LEU A 142 -29.23 21.14 -49.89
N GLY A 143 -29.38 21.81 -51.03
CA GLY A 143 -28.51 22.92 -51.45
C GLY A 143 -28.87 24.29 -50.85
N GLY A 144 -29.90 24.37 -50.00
CA GLY A 144 -30.40 25.59 -49.38
C GLY A 144 -31.46 25.30 -48.31
N ASP A 145 -32.08 26.36 -47.79
CA ASP A 145 -33.09 26.23 -46.74
C ASP A 145 -34.37 25.53 -47.25
N ALA A 146 -34.85 24.55 -46.50
CA ALA A 146 -36.09 23.83 -46.78
C ALA A 146 -37.14 24.13 -45.72
N ASN A 147 -38.32 24.58 -46.14
CA ASN A 147 -39.49 24.70 -45.29
C ASN A 147 -40.30 23.41 -45.37
N LEU A 148 -40.34 22.68 -44.27
CA LEU A 148 -41.06 21.42 -44.13
C LEU A 148 -42.37 21.66 -43.38
N GLN A 149 -43.43 20.97 -43.78
CA GLN A 149 -44.67 20.84 -43.04
C GLN A 149 -44.85 19.37 -42.67
N ILE A 150 -45.00 19.11 -41.37
CA ILE A 150 -44.92 17.75 -40.81
C ILE A 150 -46.17 17.47 -39.99
N GLU A 151 -46.81 16.32 -40.21
CA GLU A 151 -47.98 15.93 -39.44
C GLU A 151 -47.60 15.58 -37.99
N ASN A 152 -48.36 16.10 -37.03
CA ASN A 152 -48.20 15.77 -35.63
C ASN A 152 -48.90 14.45 -35.30
N ARG A 153 -48.12 13.40 -35.06
CA ARG A 153 -48.66 12.06 -34.74
C ARG A 153 -49.52 12.01 -33.47
N ALA A 154 -49.27 12.87 -32.48
CA ALA A 154 -50.10 12.93 -31.27
C ALA A 154 -51.48 13.54 -31.55
N THR A 155 -51.62 14.29 -32.65
CA THR A 155 -52.88 14.91 -33.07
C THR A 155 -53.00 14.86 -34.61
N PRO A 156 -53.36 13.70 -35.19
CA PRO A 156 -53.45 13.53 -36.64
C PRO A 156 -54.33 14.61 -37.29
N GLY A 157 -53.91 15.10 -38.46
CA GLY A 157 -54.49 16.22 -39.20
C GLY A 157 -54.01 17.61 -38.75
N THR A 158 -53.11 17.70 -37.78
CA THR A 158 -52.43 18.95 -37.41
C THR A 158 -50.99 18.93 -37.88
N PHE A 159 -50.48 20.06 -38.37
CA PHE A 159 -49.14 20.13 -38.96
C PHE A 159 -48.27 21.19 -38.27
N GLU A 160 -46.97 20.91 -38.18
CA GLU A 160 -45.93 21.83 -37.72
C GLU A 160 -45.05 22.25 -38.90
N GLU A 161 -44.72 23.54 -38.98
CA GLU A 161 -43.77 24.04 -39.97
C GLU A 161 -42.37 24.14 -39.35
N ILE A 162 -41.38 23.53 -40.01
CA ILE A 162 -39.98 23.55 -39.60
C ILE A 162 -39.13 24.03 -40.77
N THR A 163 -38.30 25.04 -40.54
CA THR A 163 -37.28 25.44 -41.51
C THR A 163 -35.97 24.72 -41.21
N LEU A 164 -35.58 23.79 -42.07
CA LEU A 164 -34.21 23.27 -42.11
C LEU A 164 -33.34 24.32 -42.79
N SER A 165 -32.50 25.01 -42.02
CA SER A 165 -31.55 25.98 -42.57
C SER A 165 -30.16 25.37 -42.63
N SER A 166 -29.44 25.57 -43.73
CA SER A 166 -28.04 25.15 -43.85
C SER A 166 -27.10 26.35 -43.78
N PRO A 167 -26.56 26.74 -42.60
CA PRO A 167 -25.44 27.68 -42.56
C PRO A 167 -24.24 27.21 -43.41
N LEU A 168 -23.36 28.14 -43.76
CA LEU A 168 -22.05 27.81 -44.34
C LEU A 168 -21.35 26.81 -43.40
N ASP A 169 -21.00 25.63 -43.93
CA ASP A 169 -20.38 24.47 -43.25
C ASP A 169 -21.31 23.51 -42.46
N SER A 170 -22.64 23.61 -42.57
CA SER A 170 -23.56 22.56 -42.08
C SER A 170 -24.07 21.67 -43.22
N ARG A 171 -24.55 20.46 -42.89
CA ARG A 171 -25.19 19.55 -43.85
C ARG A 171 -26.63 19.30 -43.44
N ALA A 172 -27.55 19.45 -44.38
CA ALA A 172 -28.93 19.04 -44.23
C ALA A 172 -29.27 18.02 -45.33
N PHE A 173 -29.81 16.88 -44.94
CA PHE A 173 -30.21 15.84 -45.89
C PHE A 173 -31.49 15.16 -45.41
N ILE A 174 -32.20 14.57 -46.37
CA ILE A 174 -33.37 13.74 -46.15
C ILE A 174 -33.04 12.35 -46.68
N VAL A 175 -33.18 11.31 -45.86
CA VAL A 175 -33.10 9.92 -46.29
C VAL A 175 -34.52 9.39 -46.38
N VAL A 176 -34.88 8.77 -47.49
CA VAL A 176 -36.19 8.15 -47.70
C VAL A 176 -35.99 6.66 -48.02
N ASP A 177 -36.74 5.80 -47.34
CA ASP A 177 -37.04 4.46 -47.87
C ASP A 177 -38.32 4.61 -48.71
N PRO A 178 -38.29 4.38 -50.01
CA PRO A 178 -39.51 4.51 -50.82
C PRO A 178 -40.45 3.30 -50.67
N ARG A 179 -39.98 2.16 -50.14
CA ARG A 179 -40.79 0.92 -49.98
C ARG A 179 -41.31 0.70 -48.57
N ASP A 180 -40.88 1.53 -47.64
CA ASP A 180 -41.50 1.72 -46.33
C ASP A 180 -41.59 3.23 -46.17
N PRO A 181 -42.77 3.87 -46.01
CA PRO A 181 -42.85 5.31 -45.80
C PRO A 181 -42.05 5.71 -44.55
N MET A 182 -40.76 5.95 -44.79
CA MET A 182 -39.71 6.19 -43.83
C MET A 182 -38.96 7.40 -44.30
N HIS A 183 -38.80 8.37 -43.41
CA HIS A 183 -37.95 9.49 -43.69
C HIS A 183 -37.11 9.84 -42.47
N TYR A 184 -35.87 10.24 -42.71
CA TYR A 184 -34.99 10.78 -41.70
C TYR A 184 -34.44 12.11 -42.16
N ARG A 185 -34.57 13.12 -41.30
CA ARG A 185 -34.06 14.48 -41.53
C ARG A 185 -33.00 14.81 -40.51
N PHE A 186 -31.93 15.43 -40.97
CA PHE A 186 -30.84 15.89 -40.12
C PHE A 186 -30.48 17.33 -40.45
N GLY A 187 -30.16 18.10 -39.41
CA GLY A 187 -29.59 19.43 -39.55
C GLY A 187 -28.76 19.81 -38.34
N SER A 188 -27.75 20.65 -38.55
CA SER A 188 -26.92 21.17 -37.46
C SER A 188 -26.75 22.67 -37.56
N THR A 189 -26.83 23.36 -36.42
CA THR A 189 -26.51 24.80 -36.32
C THR A 189 -25.60 25.05 -35.12
N ALA A 190 -24.81 26.13 -35.19
CA ALA A 190 -23.94 26.53 -34.08
C ALA A 190 -24.70 26.92 -32.79
N LEU A 191 -26.01 27.19 -32.87
CA LEU A 191 -26.86 27.61 -31.75
C LEU A 191 -27.68 26.47 -31.12
N VAL A 192 -28.10 25.48 -31.92
CA VAL A 192 -29.02 24.40 -31.50
C VAL A 192 -28.33 23.03 -31.44
N GLY A 193 -27.10 22.92 -31.95
CA GLY A 193 -26.41 21.64 -32.08
C GLY A 193 -26.90 20.84 -33.29
N ALA A 194 -26.50 19.57 -33.38
CA ALA A 194 -27.00 18.63 -34.38
C ALA A 194 -28.30 17.98 -33.88
N TYR A 195 -29.33 18.00 -34.71
CA TYR A 195 -30.62 17.35 -34.45
C TYR A 195 -31.00 16.49 -35.65
N GLY A 196 -31.32 15.23 -35.38
CA GLY A 196 -31.86 14.28 -36.35
C GLY A 196 -33.20 13.75 -35.88
N TRP A 197 -34.14 13.57 -36.81
CA TRP A 197 -35.43 12.96 -36.53
C TRP A 197 -35.82 12.03 -37.67
N GLY A 198 -36.23 10.81 -37.35
CA GLY A 198 -36.67 9.82 -38.32
C GLY A 198 -37.95 9.13 -37.93
N GLU A 199 -38.71 8.71 -38.93
CA GLU A 199 -39.94 7.96 -38.80
C GLU A 199 -39.94 6.83 -39.82
N SER A 200 -40.51 5.67 -39.46
CA SER A 200 -40.72 4.49 -40.30
C SER A 200 -42.12 3.94 -40.00
N THR A 201 -42.93 3.79 -41.04
CA THR A 201 -44.30 3.26 -40.92
C THR A 201 -44.30 1.77 -40.61
N SER A 202 -43.37 1.02 -41.19
CA SER A 202 -43.20 -0.43 -41.01
C SER A 202 -42.33 -0.80 -39.81
N GLY A 203 -41.84 0.20 -39.07
CA GLY A 203 -41.04 -0.01 -37.87
C GLY A 203 -39.66 -0.62 -38.14
N LEU A 204 -38.95 -0.15 -39.16
CA LEU A 204 -37.68 -0.69 -39.66
C LEU A 204 -36.44 0.09 -39.21
N LEU A 205 -36.55 0.96 -38.21
CA LEU A 205 -35.39 1.67 -37.65
C LEU A 205 -34.67 0.77 -36.64
N PRO A 206 -33.48 0.22 -36.94
CA PRO A 206 -32.77 -0.67 -36.01
C PRO A 206 -32.27 0.08 -34.78
N PHE A 207 -32.36 -0.57 -33.63
CA PHE A 207 -31.63 -0.25 -32.42
C PHE A 207 -30.68 -1.39 -32.08
N SER A 208 -29.39 -1.07 -32.03
CA SER A 208 -28.33 -1.98 -31.62
C SER A 208 -27.64 -1.44 -30.36
N PRO A 209 -27.69 -2.14 -29.20
CA PRO A 209 -26.92 -1.75 -28.01
C PRO A 209 -25.42 -1.68 -28.33
N ARG A 210 -24.75 -0.59 -27.96
CA ARG A 210 -23.30 -0.41 -28.15
C ARG A 210 -22.48 -1.02 -27.03
N LEU A 211 -23.05 -1.07 -25.83
CA LEU A 211 -22.46 -1.70 -24.66
C LEU A 211 -23.13 -3.04 -24.36
N GLY A 212 -22.33 -4.02 -23.95
CA GLY A 212 -22.80 -5.39 -23.69
C GLY A 212 -23.42 -5.52 -22.31
N PHE A 213 -24.70 -5.88 -22.26
CA PHE A 213 -25.43 -6.28 -21.05
C PHE A 213 -26.57 -7.21 -21.49
N SER A 214 -26.78 -8.33 -20.81
CA SER A 214 -27.68 -9.42 -21.26
C SER A 214 -29.14 -8.99 -21.40
N GLU A 215 -29.52 -7.97 -20.65
CA GLU A 215 -30.84 -7.36 -20.58
C GLU A 215 -31.05 -6.34 -21.71
N LEU A 216 -29.99 -6.00 -22.47
CA LEU A 216 -30.07 -5.17 -23.66
C LEU A 216 -30.13 -6.06 -24.90
N ASP A 217 -31.27 -6.05 -25.58
CA ASP A 217 -31.48 -6.73 -26.85
C ASP A 217 -31.79 -5.73 -27.98
N SER A 218 -31.40 -6.09 -29.19
CA SER A 218 -31.67 -5.29 -30.38
C SER A 218 -33.14 -5.41 -30.79
N PHE A 219 -33.69 -4.33 -31.35
CA PHE A 219 -35.06 -4.34 -31.88
C PHE A 219 -35.20 -3.34 -33.02
N TYR A 220 -36.35 -3.35 -33.69
CA TYR A 220 -36.70 -2.34 -34.69
C TYR A 220 -37.82 -1.44 -34.19
N GLY A 221 -37.66 -0.13 -34.38
CA GLY A 221 -38.59 0.91 -33.96
C GLY A 221 -39.17 1.70 -35.14
N HIS A 222 -40.13 2.56 -34.81
CA HIS A 222 -40.88 3.40 -35.73
C HIS A 222 -40.42 4.84 -35.72
N THR A 223 -39.84 5.30 -34.60
CA THR A 223 -39.37 6.68 -34.47
C THR A 223 -37.91 6.69 -34.03
N LEU A 224 -37.13 7.62 -34.55
CA LEU A 224 -35.76 7.90 -34.12
C LEU A 224 -35.62 9.39 -33.82
N ASP A 225 -35.01 9.69 -32.68
CA ASP A 225 -34.55 11.01 -32.32
C ASP A 225 -33.02 10.96 -32.13
N ASN A 226 -32.31 11.95 -32.64
CA ASN A 226 -30.87 12.11 -32.45
C ASN A 226 -30.57 13.53 -31.96
N GLY A 227 -29.94 13.66 -30.79
CA GLY A 227 -29.60 14.94 -30.17
C GLY A 227 -29.80 14.92 -28.65
N ALA A 228 -29.97 16.11 -28.05
CA ALA A 228 -30.25 16.28 -26.63
C ALA A 228 -31.75 16.09 -26.33
N MET A 229 -32.11 15.14 -25.46
CA MET A 229 -33.50 14.77 -25.17
C MET A 229 -33.73 14.55 -23.68
N GLY A 230 -34.82 15.11 -23.15
CA GLY A 230 -35.29 14.84 -21.79
C GLY A 230 -36.19 13.60 -21.73
N ILE A 231 -35.96 12.70 -20.77
CA ILE A 231 -36.92 11.65 -20.40
C ILE A 231 -37.38 11.86 -18.95
N GLY A 232 -38.68 11.81 -18.70
CA GLY A 232 -39.22 11.93 -17.34
C GLY A 232 -39.60 10.55 -16.79
N PHE A 233 -38.93 10.11 -15.73
CA PHE A 233 -39.34 8.93 -14.94
C PHE A 233 -39.69 9.34 -13.52
N LYS A 234 -40.68 8.70 -12.90
CA LYS A 234 -41.12 9.05 -11.53
C LYS A 234 -40.05 8.87 -10.44
N VAL A 235 -39.00 8.09 -10.71
CA VAL A 235 -37.90 7.81 -9.79
C VAL A 235 -36.70 8.75 -10.01
N PHE A 236 -36.63 9.43 -11.17
CA PHE A 236 -35.50 10.25 -11.58
C PHE A 236 -35.95 11.71 -11.77
N ASP A 237 -35.31 12.65 -11.07
CA ASP A 237 -35.68 14.07 -11.17
C ASP A 237 -35.28 14.67 -12.53
N PHE A 238 -34.20 14.17 -13.15
CA PHE A 238 -33.72 14.62 -14.47
C PHE A 238 -33.00 13.49 -15.22
N PHE A 239 -33.40 13.25 -16.48
CA PHE A 239 -32.74 12.33 -17.42
C PHE A 239 -32.54 13.10 -18.73
N GLU A 240 -31.31 13.44 -19.07
CA GLU A 240 -30.99 14.09 -20.35
C GLU A 240 -30.03 13.19 -21.14
N ILE A 241 -30.50 12.71 -22.28
CA ILE A 241 -29.71 11.91 -23.22
C ILE A 241 -29.09 12.84 -24.23
N GLN A 242 -27.81 12.65 -24.55
CA GLN A 242 -27.18 13.17 -25.74
C GLN A 242 -26.79 12.01 -26.65
N GLY A 243 -27.58 11.77 -27.70
CA GLY A 243 -27.34 10.67 -28.62
C GLY A 243 -28.58 10.24 -29.35
N THR A 244 -28.65 8.95 -29.69
CA THR A 244 -29.75 8.36 -30.46
C THR A 244 -30.75 7.66 -29.55
N ARG A 245 -32.04 7.91 -29.79
CA ARG A 245 -33.16 7.19 -29.19
C ARG A 245 -34.04 6.61 -30.29
N VAL A 246 -34.29 5.31 -30.23
CA VAL A 246 -35.21 4.59 -31.13
C VAL A 246 -36.42 4.13 -30.34
N ILE A 247 -37.64 4.35 -30.85
CA ILE A 247 -38.90 4.04 -30.16
C ILE A 247 -39.71 3.07 -31.00
N LYS A 248 -40.12 1.94 -30.42
CA LYS A 248 -41.15 1.04 -30.94
C LYS A 248 -42.47 1.38 -30.27
N ASP A 249 -43.42 1.92 -31.05
CA ASP A 249 -44.80 2.08 -30.62
C ASP A 249 -45.60 0.82 -30.94
N PRO A 250 -46.53 0.39 -30.06
CA PRO A 250 -47.38 -0.75 -30.34
C PRO A 250 -48.38 -0.43 -31.46
N GLN A 251 -48.47 -1.30 -32.45
CA GLN A 251 -49.45 -1.23 -33.54
C GLN A 251 -50.62 -2.21 -33.31
N PHE A 252 -51.75 -1.98 -33.98
CA PHE A 252 -52.89 -2.92 -33.95
C PHE A 252 -52.54 -4.30 -34.53
N GLY A 253 -51.53 -4.39 -35.39
CA GLY A 253 -51.01 -5.65 -35.95
C GLY A 253 -50.27 -6.51 -34.91
N ASP A 254 -49.78 -5.91 -33.83
CA ASP A 254 -49.07 -6.60 -32.74
C ASP A 254 -50.04 -7.31 -31.78
N ILE A 255 -51.36 -7.08 -31.97
CA ILE A 255 -52.41 -7.71 -31.20
C ILE A 255 -52.71 -9.08 -31.79
N ASN A 256 -52.33 -10.12 -31.06
CA ASN A 256 -52.85 -11.46 -31.30
C ASN A 256 -54.32 -11.50 -30.86
N TRP A 257 -55.22 -11.31 -31.82
CA TRP A 257 -56.67 -11.29 -31.57
C TRP A 257 -57.23 -12.65 -31.14
N ASP A 258 -56.51 -13.74 -31.41
CA ASP A 258 -56.87 -15.09 -30.97
C ASP A 258 -56.41 -15.38 -29.54
N ASP A 259 -55.33 -14.73 -29.08
CA ASP A 259 -54.83 -14.76 -27.70
C ASP A 259 -54.27 -13.38 -27.28
N PRO A 260 -55.12 -12.50 -26.71
CA PRO A 260 -54.72 -11.15 -26.31
C PRO A 260 -53.58 -11.10 -25.28
N PHE A 261 -53.34 -12.18 -24.53
CA PHE A 261 -52.24 -12.27 -23.57
C PHE A 261 -50.92 -12.73 -24.20
N ALA A 262 -50.97 -13.26 -25.42
CA ALA A 262 -49.81 -13.56 -26.26
C ALA A 262 -49.51 -12.44 -27.28
N SER A 263 -50.15 -11.28 -27.15
CA SER A 263 -49.95 -10.12 -28.02
C SER A 263 -48.63 -9.41 -27.70
N GLU A 264 -47.87 -9.01 -28.71
CA GLU A 264 -46.61 -8.26 -28.56
C GLU A 264 -46.85 -6.74 -28.41
N ILE A 265 -47.88 -6.36 -27.64
CA ILE A 265 -48.20 -4.96 -27.35
C ILE A 265 -47.20 -4.44 -26.31
N GLU A 266 -46.03 -4.06 -26.80
CA GLU A 266 -44.94 -3.50 -26.01
C GLU A 266 -44.52 -2.15 -26.61
N ALA A 267 -44.54 -1.11 -25.79
CA ALA A 267 -43.84 0.11 -26.09
C ALA A 267 -42.39 -0.04 -25.62
N ARG A 268 -41.44 0.19 -26.52
CA ARG A 268 -40.02 0.02 -26.24
C ARG A 268 -39.22 1.22 -26.68
N ALA A 269 -38.21 1.60 -25.91
CA ALA A 269 -37.25 2.62 -26.32
C ALA A 269 -35.82 2.13 -26.10
N GLY A 270 -34.95 2.39 -27.07
CA GLY A 270 -33.55 2.03 -27.07
C GLY A 270 -32.73 3.31 -27.17
N ILE A 271 -31.70 3.43 -26.35
CA ILE A 271 -30.91 4.65 -26.19
C ILE A 271 -29.42 4.31 -26.35
N ASN A 272 -28.70 5.13 -27.12
CA ASN A 272 -27.24 5.07 -27.26
C ASN A 272 -26.64 6.48 -27.23
N GLY A 273 -25.63 6.70 -26.40
CA GLY A 273 -24.85 7.95 -26.39
C GLY A 273 -24.47 8.41 -24.98
N GLY A 274 -24.08 9.68 -24.86
CA GLY A 274 -23.85 10.30 -23.56
C GLY A 274 -25.16 10.45 -22.79
N LEU A 275 -25.09 10.32 -21.47
CA LEU A 275 -26.28 10.39 -20.62
C LEU A 275 -25.95 11.16 -19.35
N ASN A 276 -26.71 12.21 -19.07
CA ASN A 276 -26.70 12.87 -17.78
C ASN A 276 -27.81 12.26 -16.94
N PHE A 277 -27.41 11.55 -15.88
CA PHE A 277 -28.31 10.74 -15.07
C PHE A 277 -28.23 11.12 -13.60
N ALA A 278 -29.36 11.50 -13.00
CA ALA A 278 -29.43 11.77 -11.56
C ALA A 278 -30.48 10.89 -10.86
N PHE A 279 -30.12 10.30 -9.73
CA PHE A 279 -31.02 9.51 -8.90
C PHE A 279 -30.78 9.74 -7.41
N GLY A 280 -31.86 9.68 -6.62
CA GLY A 280 -31.81 9.78 -5.16
C GLY A 280 -31.92 8.41 -4.51
N VAL A 281 -31.05 8.12 -3.54
CA VAL A 281 -31.15 6.96 -2.65
C VAL A 281 -31.47 7.42 -1.24
N LEU A 282 -32.48 6.80 -0.63
CA LEU A 282 -32.92 7.14 0.72
C LEU A 282 -31.76 6.89 1.71
N GLY A 283 -31.42 7.90 2.51
CA GLY A 283 -30.32 7.82 3.48
C GLY A 283 -28.92 8.00 2.87
N ILE A 284 -28.80 8.11 1.54
CA ILE A 284 -27.51 8.38 0.87
C ILE A 284 -27.47 9.79 0.23
N GLY A 285 -28.55 10.18 -0.44
CA GLY A 285 -28.63 11.45 -1.16
C GLY A 285 -28.76 11.26 -2.68
N VAL A 286 -28.53 12.34 -3.43
CA VAL A 286 -28.64 12.35 -4.89
C VAL A 286 -27.27 12.13 -5.51
N PHE A 287 -27.17 11.12 -6.36
CA PHE A 287 -26.03 10.92 -7.26
C PHE A 287 -26.36 11.52 -8.63
N SER A 288 -25.39 12.15 -9.29
CA SER A 288 -25.57 12.75 -10.62
C SER A 288 -24.35 12.48 -11.50
N PHE A 289 -24.47 11.59 -12.47
CA PHE A 289 -23.37 11.15 -13.33
C PHE A 289 -23.45 11.81 -14.69
N ASP A 290 -22.31 12.31 -15.15
CA ASP A 290 -22.09 12.56 -16.57
C ASP A 290 -21.49 11.27 -17.17
N LEU A 291 -22.27 10.58 -17.99
CA LEU A 291 -21.87 9.32 -18.59
C LEU A 291 -21.22 9.58 -19.95
N VAL A 292 -19.99 9.08 -20.11
CA VAL A 292 -19.22 9.20 -21.36
C VAL A 292 -19.92 8.44 -22.47
N ASP A 293 -20.46 7.27 -22.14
CA ASP A 293 -21.21 6.43 -23.05
C ASP A 293 -22.19 5.56 -22.26
N ALA A 294 -23.38 5.40 -22.80
CA ALA A 294 -24.45 4.60 -22.24
C ALA A 294 -25.24 3.92 -23.38
N SER A 295 -25.63 2.68 -23.12
CA SER A 295 -26.62 1.97 -23.92
C SER A 295 -27.72 1.50 -23.01
N GLY A 296 -28.98 1.75 -23.37
CA GLY A 296 -30.10 1.35 -22.54
C GLY A 296 -31.35 0.97 -23.30
N THR A 297 -32.19 0.18 -22.66
CA THR A 297 -33.50 -0.24 -23.12
C THR A 297 -34.54 0.10 -22.06
N ILE A 298 -35.70 0.55 -22.50
CA ILE A 298 -36.87 0.84 -21.67
C ILE A 298 -38.02 0.04 -22.26
N ASP A 299 -38.60 -0.85 -21.48
CA ASP A 299 -39.67 -1.74 -21.90
C ASP A 299 -40.93 -1.46 -21.07
N LEU A 300 -42.02 -1.16 -21.76
CA LEU A 300 -43.34 -0.88 -21.17
C LEU A 300 -44.38 -1.78 -21.84
N GLY A 301 -44.79 -2.82 -21.13
CA GLY A 301 -45.89 -3.73 -21.49
C GLY A 301 -46.99 -3.75 -20.41
N PHE A 302 -47.96 -4.65 -20.58
CA PHE A 302 -49.08 -4.78 -19.63
C PHE A 302 -48.65 -5.26 -18.23
N ASP A 303 -47.60 -6.07 -18.16
CA ASP A 303 -47.07 -6.71 -16.96
C ASP A 303 -45.60 -6.37 -16.67
N ARG A 304 -44.93 -5.67 -17.59
CA ARG A 304 -43.53 -5.26 -17.49
C ARG A 304 -43.38 -3.75 -17.59
N GLN A 305 -42.70 -3.17 -16.62
CA GLN A 305 -42.15 -1.82 -16.72
C GLN A 305 -40.71 -1.96 -16.24
N GLN A 306 -39.74 -1.83 -17.13
CA GLN A 306 -38.34 -1.95 -16.77
C GLN A 306 -37.48 -1.01 -17.60
N ALA A 307 -36.36 -0.58 -17.03
CA ALA A 307 -35.30 0.04 -17.79
C ALA A 307 -33.96 -0.55 -17.37
N ALA A 308 -33.15 -0.88 -18.36
CA ALA A 308 -31.84 -1.48 -18.22
C ALA A 308 -30.82 -0.59 -18.93
N PHE A 309 -29.67 -0.37 -18.32
CA PHE A 309 -28.60 0.43 -18.91
C PHE A 309 -27.25 -0.22 -18.63
N ALA A 310 -26.39 -0.24 -19.64
CA ALA A 310 -24.97 -0.43 -19.50
C ALA A 310 -24.29 0.94 -19.57
N LEU A 311 -23.34 1.18 -18.67
CA LEU A 311 -22.82 2.51 -18.36
C LEU A 311 -21.30 2.53 -18.35
N ARG A 312 -20.73 3.66 -18.79
CA ARG A 312 -19.30 3.98 -18.65
C ARG A 312 -19.12 5.40 -18.14
N ILE A 313 -18.40 5.54 -17.03
CA ILE A 313 -18.27 6.78 -16.25
C ILE A 313 -16.80 7.16 -16.18
N ASP A 314 -16.46 8.40 -16.55
CA ASP A 314 -15.11 8.92 -16.36
C ASP A 314 -14.79 9.08 -14.86
N PRO A 315 -13.50 9.03 -14.47
CA PRO A 315 -13.07 9.28 -13.10
C PRO A 315 -13.24 10.76 -12.75
N ASP A 316 -14.47 11.16 -12.43
CA ASP A 316 -14.80 12.47 -11.88
C ASP A 316 -15.19 12.34 -10.39
N THR A 317 -15.00 13.43 -9.64
CA THR A 317 -15.31 13.56 -8.21
C THR A 317 -16.51 14.46 -7.94
N THR A 318 -17.06 15.13 -8.96
CA THR A 318 -18.14 16.12 -8.79
C THR A 318 -19.52 15.50 -8.47
N TRP A 319 -19.68 14.21 -8.73
CA TRP A 319 -20.96 13.50 -8.64
C TRP A 319 -21.24 12.83 -7.29
N VAL A 320 -20.24 12.77 -6.41
CA VAL A 320 -20.27 12.00 -5.17
C VAL A 320 -20.65 12.91 -4.00
N PRO A 321 -21.65 12.57 -3.15
CA PRO A 321 -21.95 13.35 -1.95
C PRO A 321 -20.73 13.57 -1.06
N ASP A 322 -20.61 14.72 -0.38
CA ASP A 322 -19.41 15.09 0.40
C ASP A 322 -18.98 14.08 1.47
N TRP A 323 -19.94 13.34 2.04
CA TRP A 323 -19.71 12.31 3.06
C TRP A 323 -19.37 10.94 2.48
N PHE A 324 -19.52 10.74 1.17
CA PHE A 324 -19.17 9.50 0.49
C PHE A 324 -17.69 9.57 0.12
N HIS A 325 -16.87 8.87 0.90
CA HIS A 325 -15.41 9.05 0.85
C HIS A 325 -14.70 8.30 -0.29
N PHE A 326 -15.43 7.56 -1.13
CA PHE A 326 -14.89 6.73 -2.20
C PHE A 326 -15.20 7.33 -3.56
N VAL A 327 -14.16 7.66 -4.32
CA VAL A 327 -14.29 8.22 -5.67
C VAL A 327 -13.58 7.31 -6.67
N PRO A 328 -14.09 7.12 -7.89
CA PRO A 328 -13.38 6.35 -8.90
C PRO A 328 -12.07 7.06 -9.28
N GLU A 329 -10.97 6.31 -9.27
CA GLU A 329 -9.67 6.74 -9.77
C GLU A 329 -9.52 6.41 -11.27
N THR A 330 -10.21 5.36 -11.72
CA THR A 330 -10.25 4.91 -13.11
C THR A 330 -11.67 4.99 -13.67
N GLU A 331 -11.80 4.91 -15.00
CA GLU A 331 -13.10 4.73 -15.66
C GLU A 331 -13.90 3.62 -14.96
N ALA A 332 -15.13 3.92 -14.56
CA ALA A 332 -16.03 2.96 -13.95
C ALA A 332 -16.97 2.40 -15.01
N THR A 333 -17.08 1.07 -15.06
CA THR A 333 -18.03 0.38 -15.95
C THR A 333 -19.12 -0.23 -15.10
N GLY A 334 -20.37 -0.16 -15.55
CA GLY A 334 -21.46 -0.65 -14.72
C GLY A 334 -22.76 -0.92 -15.44
N GLN A 335 -23.73 -1.36 -14.64
CA GLN A 335 -25.05 -1.75 -15.07
C GLN A 335 -26.08 -1.14 -14.12
N LEU A 336 -27.15 -0.60 -14.69
CA LEU A 336 -28.29 -0.06 -13.97
C LEU A 336 -29.54 -0.80 -14.41
N PHE A 337 -30.33 -1.22 -13.43
CA PHE A 337 -31.64 -1.82 -13.67
C PHE A 337 -32.68 -1.20 -12.75
N VAL A 338 -33.83 -0.85 -13.31
CA VAL A 338 -35.00 -0.38 -12.57
C VAL A 338 -36.26 -1.05 -13.10
N ASN A 339 -37.18 -1.42 -12.21
CA ASN A 339 -38.46 -2.00 -12.60
C ASN A 339 -39.68 -1.26 -12.01
N GLY A 340 -40.88 -1.61 -12.48
CA GLY A 340 -42.16 -1.01 -12.11
C GLY A 340 -42.56 -1.24 -10.65
N ASP A 341 -41.94 -2.21 -9.98
CA ASP A 341 -42.08 -2.44 -8.55
C ASP A 341 -41.14 -1.54 -7.73
N THR A 342 -40.49 -0.56 -8.36
CA THR A 342 -39.49 0.34 -7.80
C THR A 342 -38.21 -0.33 -7.33
N ASN A 343 -37.94 -1.58 -7.73
CA ASN A 343 -36.64 -2.19 -7.48
C ASN A 343 -35.59 -1.49 -8.34
N PHE A 344 -34.49 -1.11 -7.71
CA PHE A 344 -33.37 -0.42 -8.32
C PHE A 344 -32.08 -1.12 -7.91
N SER A 345 -31.22 -1.36 -8.89
CA SER A 345 -29.86 -1.85 -8.69
C SER A 345 -28.91 -1.14 -9.63
N LEU A 346 -27.84 -0.59 -9.08
CA LEU A 346 -26.72 -0.05 -9.83
C LEU A 346 -25.44 -0.74 -9.37
N ASP A 347 -24.71 -1.36 -10.29
CA ASP A 347 -23.41 -1.97 -10.01
C ASP A 347 -22.34 -1.25 -10.83
N LEU A 348 -21.35 -0.67 -10.15
CA LEU A 348 -20.21 0.04 -10.75
C LEU A 348 -18.91 -0.63 -10.37
N THR A 349 -18.15 -1.12 -11.35
CA THR A 349 -16.82 -1.69 -11.13
C THR A 349 -15.74 -0.68 -11.50
N SER A 350 -14.83 -0.41 -10.57
CA SER A 350 -13.70 0.51 -10.76
C SER A 350 -12.61 0.27 -9.71
N ARG A 351 -11.53 1.05 -9.78
CA ARG A 351 -10.65 1.31 -8.65
C ARG A 351 -11.13 2.57 -7.95
N PHE A 352 -11.53 2.45 -6.69
CA PHE A 352 -12.03 3.55 -5.88
C PHE A 352 -10.97 4.02 -4.91
N LYS A 353 -10.69 5.32 -4.91
CA LYS A 353 -9.86 5.98 -3.93
C LYS A 353 -10.69 6.46 -2.76
N SER A 354 -10.35 6.00 -1.57
CA SER A 354 -10.90 6.44 -0.30
C SER A 354 -10.17 7.67 0.23
N ARG A 355 -10.90 8.65 0.74
CA ARG A 355 -10.35 9.81 1.47
C ARG A 355 -10.22 9.54 2.97
N ILE A 356 -11.12 8.74 3.55
CA ILE A 356 -11.20 8.45 4.98
C ILE A 356 -11.62 6.99 5.19
N PRO A 357 -10.71 6.10 5.62
CA PRO A 357 -9.26 6.31 5.67
C PRO A 357 -8.65 6.26 4.26
N GLU A 358 -7.47 6.85 4.06
CA GLU A 358 -6.82 6.88 2.74
C GLU A 358 -6.49 5.46 2.25
N ALA A 359 -7.06 5.02 1.13
CA ALA A 359 -6.78 3.71 0.55
C ALA A 359 -7.26 3.63 -0.89
N ASP A 360 -6.73 2.69 -1.66
CA ASP A 360 -7.23 2.36 -2.99
C ASP A 360 -7.91 0.97 -2.94
N VAL A 361 -9.19 0.93 -3.26
CA VAL A 361 -10.02 -0.28 -3.25
C VAL A 361 -10.46 -0.60 -4.67
N ALA A 362 -9.91 -1.66 -5.24
CA ALA A 362 -10.35 -2.18 -6.54
C ALA A 362 -11.53 -3.14 -6.31
N GLY A 363 -12.69 -2.84 -6.90
CA GLY A 363 -13.90 -3.61 -6.63
C GLY A 363 -15.17 -3.11 -7.29
N THR A 364 -16.30 -3.54 -6.76
CA THR A 364 -17.65 -3.24 -7.25
C THR A 364 -18.44 -2.51 -6.17
N LEU A 365 -18.94 -1.33 -6.54
CA LEU A 365 -19.91 -0.54 -5.79
C LEU A 365 -21.32 -0.94 -6.25
N ALA A 366 -22.06 -1.62 -5.39
CA ALA A 366 -23.46 -1.97 -5.58
C ALA A 366 -24.34 -0.97 -4.81
N VAL A 367 -25.32 -0.37 -5.47
CA VAL A 367 -26.27 0.59 -4.90
C VAL A 367 -27.69 0.08 -5.08
N ASN A 368 -28.47 0.09 -4.01
CA ASN A 368 -29.89 -0.23 -4.03
C ASN A 368 -30.71 0.90 -3.37
N ASN A 369 -32.01 0.68 -3.18
CA ASN A 369 -32.92 1.68 -2.60
C ASN A 369 -32.62 2.11 -1.15
N GLN A 370 -31.81 1.36 -0.42
CA GLN A 370 -31.61 1.52 1.03
C GLN A 370 -30.16 1.84 1.41
N TYR A 371 -29.20 1.20 0.74
CA TYR A 371 -27.79 1.34 1.06
C TYR A 371 -26.93 1.14 -0.20
N ALA A 372 -25.66 1.56 -0.09
CA ALA A 372 -24.63 1.21 -1.06
C ALA A 372 -23.56 0.34 -0.39
N THR A 373 -22.98 -0.60 -1.13
CA THR A 373 -21.89 -1.44 -0.65
C THR A 373 -20.77 -1.47 -1.67
N LEU A 374 -19.56 -1.10 -1.26
CA LEU A 374 -18.34 -1.32 -2.02
C LEU A 374 -17.66 -2.58 -1.51
N THR A 375 -17.54 -3.59 -2.37
CA THR A 375 -16.80 -4.83 -2.09
C THR A 375 -15.60 -4.90 -3.02
N GLY A 376 -14.43 -5.23 -2.48
CA GLY A 376 -13.21 -5.25 -3.27
C GLY A 376 -11.96 -5.60 -2.47
N THR A 377 -10.81 -5.27 -3.04
CA THR A 377 -9.51 -5.52 -2.42
C THR A 377 -8.67 -4.26 -2.35
N THR A 378 -7.96 -4.08 -1.25
CA THR A 378 -6.88 -3.10 -1.07
C THR A 378 -5.55 -3.81 -1.03
N SER A 379 -4.50 -3.21 -1.60
CA SER A 379 -3.18 -3.82 -1.68
C SER A 379 -2.06 -2.83 -1.42
N HIS A 380 -1.08 -3.22 -0.61
CA HIS A 380 0.13 -2.44 -0.32
C HIS A 380 1.31 -3.39 -0.10
N ALA A 381 2.48 -3.07 -0.65
CA ALA A 381 3.73 -3.85 -0.48
C ALA A 381 3.59 -5.37 -0.76
N GLY A 382 2.70 -5.77 -1.68
CA GLY A 382 2.47 -7.17 -2.03
C GLY A 382 1.48 -7.92 -1.13
N GLN A 383 0.96 -7.28 -0.09
CA GLN A 383 -0.13 -7.81 0.74
C GLN A 383 -1.48 -7.32 0.21
N THR A 384 -2.51 -8.16 0.33
CA THR A 384 -3.88 -7.86 -0.12
C THR A 384 -4.86 -8.13 1.01
N LEU A 385 -5.79 -7.20 1.21
CA LEU A 385 -6.92 -7.36 2.12
C LEU A 385 -8.21 -7.28 1.33
N GLU A 386 -9.22 -8.03 1.79
CA GLU A 386 -10.58 -7.89 1.31
C GLU A 386 -11.30 -6.82 2.13
N ALA A 387 -11.99 -5.90 1.45
CA ALA A 387 -12.74 -4.82 2.07
C ALA A 387 -14.21 -4.90 1.67
N SER A 388 -15.09 -4.76 2.65
CA SER A 388 -16.53 -4.61 2.48
C SER A 388 -16.96 -3.34 3.20
N ILE A 389 -17.36 -2.32 2.43
CA ILE A 389 -17.71 -1.00 2.93
C ILE A 389 -19.17 -0.73 2.64
N THR A 390 -19.95 -0.41 3.66
CA THR A 390 -21.37 -0.09 3.56
C THR A 390 -21.59 1.38 3.82
N PHE A 391 -22.40 2.03 2.97
CA PHE A 391 -22.83 3.41 3.09
C PHE A 391 -24.33 3.43 3.38
N GLU A 392 -24.71 3.93 4.55
CA GLU A 392 -26.10 4.00 4.99
C GLU A 392 -26.27 5.16 5.97
N ASN A 393 -27.32 5.97 5.81
CA ASN A 393 -27.69 7.06 6.73
C ASN A 393 -26.51 8.01 7.04
N GLU A 394 -25.82 8.51 6.02
CA GLU A 394 -24.64 9.39 6.14
C GLU A 394 -23.44 8.78 6.91
N THR A 395 -23.47 7.47 7.13
CA THR A 395 -22.44 6.70 7.83
C THR A 395 -21.77 5.74 6.87
N THR A 396 -20.44 5.70 6.90
CA THR A 396 -19.62 4.70 6.20
C THR A 396 -19.09 3.70 7.21
N THR A 397 -19.45 2.43 7.06
CA THR A 397 -18.92 1.33 7.87
C THR A 397 -18.09 0.41 7.00
N GLY A 398 -16.78 0.35 7.25
CA GLY A 398 -15.89 -0.59 6.57
C GLY A 398 -15.56 -1.78 7.44
N ARG A 399 -15.49 -2.95 6.82
CA ARG A 399 -14.98 -4.19 7.40
C ARG A 399 -13.90 -4.75 6.52
N VAL A 400 -12.88 -5.29 7.16
CA VAL A 400 -11.70 -5.83 6.51
C VAL A 400 -11.55 -7.28 6.90
N SER A 401 -11.47 -8.15 5.91
CA SER A 401 -11.03 -9.53 6.06
C SER A 401 -9.61 -9.68 5.53
N PHE A 402 -8.82 -10.47 6.24
CA PHE A 402 -7.45 -10.82 5.87
C PHE A 402 -7.31 -12.35 5.77
N PRO A 403 -6.43 -12.85 4.90
CA PRO A 403 -6.18 -14.29 4.79
C PRO A 403 -5.55 -14.85 6.09
N GLU A 404 -5.70 -16.15 6.33
CA GLU A 404 -5.14 -16.81 7.54
C GLU A 404 -3.62 -16.55 7.68
N GLU A 405 -2.88 -16.57 6.57
CA GLU A 405 -1.43 -16.29 6.53
C GLU A 405 -1.06 -14.91 7.10
N PHE A 406 -1.99 -13.94 7.07
CA PHE A 406 -1.77 -12.60 7.62
C PHE A 406 -1.55 -12.63 9.15
N MET A 407 -2.25 -13.53 9.86
CA MET A 407 -2.08 -13.70 11.30
C MET A 407 -0.76 -14.39 11.65
N ASP A 408 -0.34 -15.37 10.86
CA ASP A 408 0.95 -16.04 11.04
C ASP A 408 2.11 -15.03 10.93
N GLU A 409 2.01 -14.10 9.98
CA GLU A 409 2.99 -13.03 9.80
C GLU A 409 3.02 -12.04 10.97
N ILE A 410 1.85 -11.70 11.55
CA ILE A 410 1.76 -10.85 12.74
C ILE A 410 2.42 -11.57 13.92
N GLN A 411 2.13 -12.85 14.13
CA GLN A 411 2.74 -13.64 15.20
C GLN A 411 4.27 -13.72 15.06
N ALA A 412 4.77 -13.89 13.84
CA ALA A 412 6.21 -13.89 13.58
C ALA A 412 6.86 -12.53 13.90
N GLN A 413 6.18 -11.42 13.60
CA GLN A 413 6.66 -10.08 13.92
C GLN A 413 6.65 -9.81 15.43
N VAL A 414 5.56 -10.17 16.13
CA VAL A 414 5.47 -10.07 17.60
C VAL A 414 6.59 -10.89 18.27
N ARG A 415 6.83 -12.13 17.81
CA ARG A 415 7.96 -12.95 18.29
C ARG A 415 9.30 -12.24 18.11
N ALA A 416 9.53 -11.68 16.93
CA ALA A 416 10.80 -11.01 16.63
C ALA A 416 11.02 -9.77 17.51
N GLU A 417 9.99 -8.96 17.77
CA GLU A 417 10.10 -7.80 18.67
C GLU A 417 10.33 -8.22 20.13
N ILE A 418 9.64 -9.25 20.59
CA ILE A 418 9.84 -9.84 21.92
C ILE A 418 11.26 -10.40 22.07
N ASP A 419 11.75 -11.14 21.08
CA ASP A 419 13.10 -11.70 21.06
C ASP A 419 14.16 -10.60 21.10
N ASP A 420 13.95 -9.49 20.39
CA ASP A 420 14.86 -8.33 20.41
C ASP A 420 14.86 -7.64 21.79
N MET A 421 13.68 -7.47 22.41
CA MET A 421 13.56 -6.95 23.77
C MET A 421 14.26 -7.84 24.80
N LEU A 422 14.08 -9.17 24.69
CA LEU A 422 14.72 -10.16 25.56
C LEU A 422 16.24 -10.16 25.36
N SER A 423 16.73 -10.11 24.12
CA SER A 423 18.16 -10.02 23.83
C SER A 423 18.78 -8.74 24.40
N GLY A 424 18.05 -7.61 24.30
CA GLY A 424 18.43 -6.36 24.94
C GLY A 424 18.51 -6.45 26.46
N ALA A 425 17.62 -7.20 27.11
CA ALA A 425 17.63 -7.46 28.55
C ALA A 425 18.81 -8.36 28.96
N GLU A 426 19.06 -9.46 28.23
CA GLU A 426 20.18 -10.37 28.48
C GLU A 426 21.54 -9.66 28.38
N SER A 427 21.72 -8.83 27.35
CA SER A 427 22.94 -8.04 27.19
C SER A 427 23.16 -7.08 28.38
N LYS A 428 22.09 -6.53 28.95
CA LYS A 428 22.19 -5.69 30.15
C LYS A 428 22.57 -6.52 31.38
N VAL A 429 21.97 -7.69 31.59
CA VAL A 429 22.31 -8.59 32.72
C VAL A 429 23.76 -9.07 32.64
N ALA A 430 24.24 -9.47 31.47
CA ALA A 430 25.62 -9.90 31.28
C ALA A 430 26.63 -8.78 31.60
N ALA A 431 26.34 -7.55 31.15
CA ALA A 431 27.16 -6.38 31.49
C ALA A 431 27.17 -6.09 33.00
N MET A 432 26.05 -6.35 33.70
CA MET A 432 25.95 -6.18 35.15
C MET A 432 26.70 -7.25 35.94
N GLN A 433 26.65 -8.52 35.52
CA GLN A 433 27.40 -9.61 36.15
C GLN A 433 28.92 -9.36 36.06
N GLN A 434 29.40 -8.88 34.91
CA GLN A 434 30.81 -8.49 34.74
C GLN A 434 31.21 -7.38 35.72
N ALA A 435 30.37 -6.35 35.88
CA ALA A 435 30.64 -5.25 36.82
C ALA A 435 30.71 -5.70 38.29
N LYS A 436 29.94 -6.73 38.68
CA LYS A 436 30.02 -7.32 40.04
C LYS A 436 31.34 -8.05 40.27
N THR A 437 31.82 -8.84 39.31
CA THR A 437 33.10 -9.54 39.41
C THR A 437 34.26 -8.55 39.55
N ASP A 438 34.23 -7.45 38.79
CA ASP A 438 35.24 -6.40 38.86
C ASP A 438 35.22 -5.68 40.23
N TYR A 439 34.06 -5.54 40.88
CA TYR A 439 33.89 -4.96 42.21
C TYR A 439 34.46 -5.83 43.35
N GLU A 440 34.11 -7.13 43.40
CA GLU A 440 34.62 -8.05 44.43
C GLU A 440 36.15 -8.17 44.36
N PHE A 441 36.69 -7.97 43.17
CA PHE A 441 38.12 -7.95 42.90
C PHE A 441 38.82 -6.68 43.42
N GLU A 442 38.26 -5.48 43.19
CA GLU A 442 38.81 -4.20 43.68
C GLU A 442 38.87 -4.13 45.22
N ALA A 443 37.83 -4.62 45.90
CA ALA A 443 37.75 -4.65 47.36
C ALA A 443 38.92 -5.44 47.99
N SER A 444 39.41 -6.48 47.31
CA SER A 444 40.55 -7.29 47.76
C SER A 444 41.90 -6.55 47.65
N LEU A 445 42.05 -5.65 46.66
CA LEU A 445 43.29 -4.92 46.38
C LEU A 445 43.45 -3.65 47.23
N ARG A 446 42.36 -2.95 47.58
CA ARG A 446 42.40 -1.84 48.57
C ARG A 446 42.82 -2.31 49.95
N GLY A 447 42.51 -3.55 50.33
CA GLY A 447 42.94 -4.16 51.59
C GLY A 447 44.46 -4.40 51.68
N LEU A 448 45.17 -4.35 50.54
CA LEU A 448 46.56 -4.75 50.42
C LEU A 448 47.54 -3.55 50.49
N ARG A 449 47.15 -2.36 50.05
CA ARG A 449 47.96 -1.13 50.10
C ARG A 449 48.40 -0.75 51.54
N PRO A 450 47.58 -0.87 52.58
CA PRO A 450 48.02 -0.65 53.97
C PRO A 450 49.01 -1.71 54.49
N GLN A 451 49.05 -2.90 53.87
CA GLN A 451 49.91 -4.00 54.30
C GLN A 451 51.33 -3.90 53.73
N LEU A 452 51.51 -3.26 52.57
CA LEU A 452 52.82 -3.14 51.91
C LEU A 452 53.87 -2.39 52.76
N PRO A 453 53.57 -1.24 53.41
CA PRO A 453 54.51 -0.59 54.32
C PRO A 453 54.90 -1.48 55.51
N VAL A 454 53.94 -2.25 56.05
CA VAL A 454 54.18 -3.17 57.18
C VAL A 454 55.10 -4.31 56.77
N ILE A 455 54.93 -4.86 55.55
CA ILE A 455 55.81 -5.88 55.00
C ILE A 455 57.22 -5.33 54.82
N ALA A 456 57.37 -4.17 54.18
CA ALA A 456 58.66 -3.53 53.97
C ALA A 456 59.41 -3.27 55.29
N ASP A 457 58.73 -2.71 56.30
CA ASP A 457 59.32 -2.45 57.62
C ASP A 457 59.77 -3.73 58.32
N SER A 458 58.95 -4.79 58.25
CA SER A 458 59.29 -6.08 58.85
C SER A 458 60.53 -6.72 58.23
N VAL A 459 60.70 -6.55 56.92
CA VAL A 459 61.82 -7.11 56.16
C VAL A 459 63.10 -6.30 56.39
N THR A 460 63.02 -4.96 56.39
CA THR A 460 64.16 -4.10 56.70
C THR A 460 64.71 -4.39 58.10
N ALA A 461 63.85 -4.47 59.11
CA ALA A 461 64.26 -4.79 60.48
C ALA A 461 64.92 -6.19 60.58
N TYR A 462 64.45 -7.16 59.78
CA TYR A 462 65.06 -8.48 59.72
C TYR A 462 66.47 -8.44 59.10
N LEU A 463 66.66 -7.69 58.01
CA LEU A 463 67.94 -7.55 57.32
C LEU A 463 68.98 -6.84 58.20
N GLU A 464 68.61 -5.75 58.87
CA GLU A 464 69.50 -4.98 59.75
C GLU A 464 70.03 -5.79 60.95
N ALA A 465 69.33 -6.86 61.35
CA ALA A 465 69.78 -7.76 62.41
C ALA A 465 70.83 -8.78 61.97
N LEU A 466 70.97 -9.06 60.66
CA LEU A 466 71.86 -10.12 60.14
C LEU A 466 73.35 -9.88 60.39
N PRO A 467 73.92 -8.67 60.17
CA PRO A 467 75.36 -8.47 60.31
C PRO A 467 75.88 -8.76 61.71
N ASN A 468 75.16 -8.33 62.75
CA ASN A 468 75.55 -8.60 64.15
C ASN A 468 75.52 -10.11 64.47
N ALA A 469 74.60 -10.86 63.89
CA ALA A 469 74.54 -12.31 64.07
C ALA A 469 75.72 -13.02 63.41
N VAL A 470 76.12 -12.56 62.21
CA VAL A 470 77.27 -13.09 61.47
C VAL A 470 78.59 -12.70 62.12
N GLU A 471 78.72 -11.47 62.62
CA GLU A 471 79.85 -10.99 63.42
C GLU A 471 80.13 -11.94 64.58
N LEU A 472 79.11 -12.19 65.42
CA LEU A 472 79.22 -13.06 66.59
C LEU A 472 79.60 -14.50 66.20
N GLN A 473 79.03 -15.02 65.11
CA GLN A 473 79.35 -16.35 64.59
C GLN A 473 80.80 -16.43 64.08
N ALA A 474 81.27 -15.42 63.36
CA ALA A 474 82.64 -15.34 62.84
C ALA A 474 83.65 -15.22 63.98
N GLU A 475 83.36 -14.43 65.00
CA GLU A 475 84.20 -14.33 66.20
C GLU A 475 84.31 -15.68 66.93
N GLN A 476 83.18 -16.36 67.12
CA GLN A 476 83.15 -17.68 67.78
C GLN A 476 83.92 -18.72 66.97
N THR A 477 83.66 -18.82 65.68
CA THR A 477 84.31 -19.78 64.78
C THR A 477 85.82 -19.54 64.70
N THR A 478 86.24 -18.28 64.57
CA THR A 478 87.65 -17.89 64.55
C THR A 478 88.33 -18.20 65.87
N ARG A 479 87.65 -17.95 66.99
CA ARG A 479 88.15 -18.30 68.33
C ARG A 479 88.39 -19.80 68.47
N ASP A 480 87.45 -20.61 68.02
CA ASP A 480 87.56 -22.06 68.05
C ASP A 480 88.68 -22.55 67.14
N TYR A 481 88.83 -21.96 65.95
CA TYR A 481 89.93 -22.23 65.04
C TYR A 481 91.29 -21.94 65.70
N ILE A 482 91.49 -20.74 66.27
CA ILE A 482 92.73 -20.34 66.94
C ILE A 482 93.06 -21.26 68.12
N ASN A 483 92.04 -21.72 68.86
CA ASN A 483 92.23 -22.57 70.03
C ASN A 483 92.61 -24.01 69.69
N THR A 484 92.29 -24.48 68.48
CA THR A 484 92.45 -25.88 68.06
C THR A 484 93.51 -26.10 66.98
N ALA A 485 93.83 -25.08 66.18
CA ALA A 485 94.75 -25.20 65.06
C ALA A 485 96.21 -25.36 65.50
N CYS A 486 96.82 -26.47 65.07
CA CYS A 486 98.25 -26.75 65.25
C CYS A 486 98.84 -27.29 63.95
N VAL A 487 100.01 -26.80 63.56
CA VAL A 487 100.71 -27.23 62.34
C VAL A 487 101.91 -28.07 62.75
N GLN A 488 102.10 -29.22 62.08
CA GLN A 488 103.28 -30.04 62.30
C GLN A 488 104.44 -29.51 61.44
N ASN A 489 105.50 -29.04 62.08
CA ASN A 489 106.68 -28.49 61.40
C ASN A 489 107.96 -29.11 62.00
N GLY A 490 108.47 -30.15 61.35
CA GLY A 490 109.60 -30.94 61.85
C GLY A 490 109.27 -31.67 63.16
N LEU A 491 110.14 -31.56 64.18
CA LEU A 491 109.99 -32.19 65.50
C LEU A 491 109.03 -31.44 66.45
N VAL A 492 108.47 -30.29 66.05
CA VAL A 492 107.61 -29.45 66.90
C VAL A 492 106.24 -29.29 66.25
N ARG A 493 105.18 -29.32 67.07
CA ARG A 493 103.80 -29.06 66.64
C ARG A 493 103.28 -27.78 67.30
N PRO A 494 103.70 -26.59 66.83
CA PRO A 494 103.18 -25.33 67.36
C PRO A 494 101.66 -25.25 67.15
N CYS A 495 100.96 -24.82 68.18
CA CYS A 495 99.53 -24.50 68.14
C CYS A 495 99.35 -22.99 68.20
N LEU A 496 98.40 -22.44 67.42
CA LEU A 496 98.15 -20.99 67.37
C LEU A 496 97.88 -20.40 68.76
N ARG A 497 97.12 -21.12 69.62
CA ARG A 497 96.87 -20.74 71.01
C ARG A 497 98.15 -20.47 71.84
N ASN A 498 99.22 -21.21 71.57
CA ASN A 498 100.47 -21.13 72.34
C ASN A 498 101.47 -20.13 71.75
N VAL A 499 101.36 -19.84 70.45
CA VAL A 499 102.27 -18.94 69.73
C VAL A 499 101.74 -17.50 69.73
N LEU A 500 100.41 -17.32 69.69
CA LEU A 500 99.79 -16.00 69.69
C LEU A 500 99.55 -15.48 71.11
N GLY A 501 100.10 -14.30 71.39
CA GLY A 501 99.79 -13.56 72.62
C GLY A 501 98.29 -13.22 72.72
N GLU A 502 97.78 -13.05 73.94
CA GLU A 502 96.37 -12.76 74.21
C GLU A 502 95.84 -11.56 73.41
N ARG A 503 96.65 -10.50 73.29
CA ARG A 503 96.31 -9.30 72.51
C ARG A 503 96.15 -9.58 71.02
N ALA A 504 97.04 -10.38 70.44
CA ALA A 504 96.98 -10.76 69.03
C ALA A 504 95.76 -11.65 68.76
N ARG A 505 95.47 -12.62 69.65
CA ARG A 505 94.28 -13.48 69.53
C ARG A 505 92.98 -12.67 69.54
N LYS A 506 92.82 -11.74 70.49
CA LYS A 506 91.66 -10.86 70.53
C LYS A 506 91.54 -9.99 69.28
N SER A 507 92.66 -9.45 68.78
CA SER A 507 92.66 -8.61 67.58
C SER A 507 92.24 -9.38 66.32
N ILE A 508 92.70 -10.63 66.16
CA ILE A 508 92.36 -11.45 64.98
C ILE A 508 90.89 -11.88 65.03
N ILE A 509 90.39 -12.27 66.21
CA ILE A 509 88.97 -12.61 66.41
C ILE A 509 88.07 -11.43 66.06
N ALA A 510 88.35 -10.25 66.64
CA ALA A 510 87.57 -9.05 66.37
C ALA A 510 87.66 -8.61 64.90
N SER A 511 88.84 -8.71 64.28
CA SER A 511 89.01 -8.40 62.85
C SER A 511 88.21 -9.36 61.96
N ALA A 512 88.14 -10.65 62.31
CA ALA A 512 87.33 -11.60 61.54
C ALA A 512 85.82 -11.34 61.70
N GLY A 513 85.39 -10.98 62.92
CA GLY A 513 84.03 -10.53 63.19
C GLY A 513 83.67 -9.29 62.36
N ASN A 514 84.48 -8.23 62.45
CA ASN A 514 84.28 -6.98 61.73
C ASN A 514 84.26 -7.17 60.21
N ASN A 515 85.21 -7.94 59.66
CA ASN A 515 85.24 -8.17 58.21
C ASN A 515 84.02 -8.99 57.74
N ALA A 516 83.61 -10.01 58.51
CA ALA A 516 82.43 -10.80 58.18
C ALA A 516 81.14 -9.98 58.29
N ARG A 517 81.08 -9.04 59.24
CA ARG A 517 80.01 -8.06 59.37
C ARG A 517 79.97 -7.14 58.15
N GLU A 518 81.09 -6.52 57.78
CA GLU A 518 81.20 -5.61 56.63
C GLU A 518 80.75 -6.29 55.34
N GLU A 519 81.18 -7.54 55.09
CA GLU A 519 80.77 -8.30 53.90
C GLU A 519 79.25 -8.57 53.83
N VAL A 520 78.59 -8.69 54.98
CA VAL A 520 77.13 -8.90 55.05
C VAL A 520 76.39 -7.57 55.04
N GLU A 521 76.91 -6.51 55.67
CA GLU A 521 76.38 -5.14 55.57
C GLU A 521 76.32 -4.69 54.10
N GLU A 522 77.39 -4.91 53.33
CA GLU A 522 77.42 -4.64 51.89
C GLU A 522 76.39 -5.48 51.12
N ALA A 523 76.17 -6.75 51.52
CA ALA A 523 75.25 -7.65 50.82
C ALA A 523 73.76 -7.35 51.06
N ILE A 524 73.41 -6.62 52.13
CA ILE A 524 72.02 -6.28 52.48
C ILE A 524 71.62 -4.86 52.06
N GLU A 525 72.55 -4.02 51.62
CA GLU A 525 72.30 -2.62 51.24
C GLU A 525 71.21 -2.53 50.15
N THR A 526 71.39 -3.23 49.03
CA THR A 526 70.40 -3.22 47.92
C THR A 526 69.03 -3.77 48.34
N PRO A 527 68.89 -4.92 49.02
CA PRO A 527 67.60 -5.36 49.55
C PRO A 527 66.90 -4.34 50.46
N ILE A 528 67.63 -3.61 51.31
CA ILE A 528 67.07 -2.58 52.20
C ILE A 528 66.56 -1.38 51.39
N GLU A 529 67.35 -0.89 50.42
CA GLU A 529 66.95 0.21 49.54
C GLU A 529 65.66 -0.12 48.77
N VAL A 530 65.57 -1.35 48.25
CA VAL A 530 64.39 -1.83 47.53
C VAL A 530 63.15 -1.86 48.42
N MET A 531 63.26 -2.31 49.68
CA MET A 531 62.14 -2.30 50.61
C MET A 531 61.74 -0.87 51.03
N ALA A 532 62.71 0.03 51.15
CA ALA A 532 62.44 1.44 51.41
C ALA A 532 61.68 2.11 50.25
N GLU A 533 62.06 1.82 49.00
CA GLU A 533 61.35 2.35 47.83
C GLU A 533 59.95 1.74 47.72
N LEU A 534 59.78 0.43 47.97
CA LEU A 534 58.44 -0.19 48.04
C LEU A 534 57.54 0.51 49.07
N LYS A 535 58.07 0.77 50.27
CA LYS A 535 57.33 1.47 51.32
C LYS A 535 56.94 2.88 50.88
N LYS A 536 57.85 3.62 50.28
CA LYS A 536 57.61 4.98 49.79
C LYS A 536 56.50 4.99 48.73
N GLN A 537 56.62 4.15 47.70
CA GLN A 537 55.64 4.05 46.62
C GLN A 537 54.26 3.60 47.14
N ALA A 538 54.20 2.72 48.15
CA ALA A 538 52.93 2.30 48.74
C ALA A 538 52.19 3.41 49.52
N LEU A 539 52.93 4.42 50.02
CA LEU A 539 52.40 5.55 50.79
C LEU A 539 52.09 6.79 49.93
N GLU A 540 52.62 6.86 48.71
CA GLU A 540 52.32 7.94 47.76
C GLU A 540 50.88 7.80 47.20
N GLY A 541 50.34 8.86 46.59
CA GLY A 541 48.94 8.93 46.12
C GLY A 541 48.60 7.98 44.96
N ASP A 542 47.39 8.07 44.42
CA ASP A 542 46.91 7.18 43.36
C ASP A 542 46.77 7.93 42.02
N ASP A 543 47.84 7.90 41.21
CA ASP A 543 47.83 8.35 39.81
C ASP A 543 48.57 7.36 38.90
N ASP A 544 48.42 7.52 37.58
CA ASP A 544 48.96 6.58 36.59
C ASP A 544 50.50 6.45 36.64
N ALA A 545 51.21 7.54 36.95
CA ALA A 545 52.66 7.53 37.05
C ALA A 545 53.13 6.83 38.34
N LEU A 546 52.42 7.05 39.45
CA LEU A 546 52.67 6.41 40.74
C LEU A 546 52.34 4.91 40.71
N ARG A 547 51.36 4.47 39.94
CA ARG A 547 51.03 3.04 39.78
C ARG A 547 52.12 2.28 39.01
N GLY A 548 52.68 2.88 37.96
CA GLY A 548 53.86 2.34 37.30
C GLY A 548 55.05 2.19 38.26
N ALA A 549 55.34 3.23 39.03
CA ALA A 549 56.42 3.21 40.01
C ALA A 549 56.22 2.18 41.14
N LEU A 550 54.99 2.02 41.65
CA LEU A 550 54.67 0.99 42.63
C LEU A 550 54.77 -0.43 42.03
N LYS A 551 54.40 -0.63 40.77
CA LYS A 551 54.55 -1.91 40.06
C LYS A 551 56.02 -2.32 39.97
N ASP A 552 56.89 -1.37 39.60
CA ASP A 552 58.32 -1.57 39.51
C ASP A 552 58.94 -1.85 40.89
N ALA A 553 58.49 -1.15 41.94
CA ALA A 553 58.95 -1.38 43.30
C ALA A 553 58.53 -2.76 43.85
N LEU A 554 57.31 -3.22 43.56
CA LEU A 554 56.83 -4.57 43.91
C LEU A 554 57.67 -5.65 43.20
N GLN A 555 57.98 -5.45 41.92
CA GLN A 555 58.84 -6.35 41.17
C GLN A 555 60.25 -6.41 41.76
N ALA A 556 60.86 -5.25 42.02
CA ALA A 556 62.19 -5.17 42.62
C ALA A 556 62.25 -5.88 43.98
N ALA A 557 61.23 -5.70 44.82
CA ALA A 557 61.13 -6.38 46.11
C ALA A 557 61.04 -7.91 45.97
N TYR A 558 60.26 -8.39 45.00
CA TYR A 558 60.16 -9.82 44.70
C TYR A 558 61.48 -10.40 44.18
N ASP A 559 62.25 -9.64 43.41
CA ASP A 559 63.55 -10.10 42.90
C ASP A 559 64.59 -10.26 44.02
N GLN A 560 64.47 -9.47 45.10
CA GLN A 560 65.29 -9.58 46.31
C GLN A 560 64.76 -10.60 47.34
N ARG A 561 63.85 -11.50 46.96
CA ARG A 561 63.21 -12.45 47.91
C ARG A 561 64.17 -13.41 48.63
N ASN A 562 65.40 -13.61 48.13
CA ASN A 562 66.41 -14.47 48.71
C ASN A 562 67.78 -13.77 48.75
N LEU A 563 68.51 -13.95 49.85
CA LEU A 563 69.90 -13.54 50.01
C LEU A 563 70.80 -14.77 50.03
N LYS A 564 71.86 -14.75 49.23
CA LYS A 564 72.95 -15.73 49.32
C LYS A 564 74.29 -15.01 49.21
N LYS A 565 75.04 -14.95 50.32
CA LYS A 565 76.39 -14.38 50.38
C LYS A 565 77.36 -15.40 50.96
N GLU A 566 78.44 -15.66 50.24
CA GLU A 566 79.57 -16.42 50.78
C GLU A 566 80.55 -15.46 51.45
N VAL A 567 80.88 -15.73 52.70
CA VAL A 567 81.83 -14.94 53.51
C VAL A 567 83.05 -15.82 53.77
N SER A 568 84.23 -15.32 53.45
CA SER A 568 85.48 -16.06 53.62
C SER A 568 86.60 -15.15 54.10
N ILE A 569 86.97 -15.30 55.38
CA ILE A 569 88.01 -14.48 55.99
C ILE A 569 89.30 -15.28 56.08
N GLU A 570 90.35 -14.73 55.48
CA GLU A 570 91.71 -15.26 55.56
C GLU A 570 92.58 -14.41 56.48
N HIS A 571 93.51 -15.07 57.16
CA HIS A 571 94.52 -14.40 57.97
C HIS A 571 95.90 -15.04 57.77
N ASP A 572 96.93 -14.21 57.62
CA ASP A 572 98.32 -14.65 57.58
C ASP A 572 98.90 -14.71 58.99
N PHE A 573 99.11 -15.92 59.49
CA PHE A 573 99.72 -16.15 60.80
C PHE A 573 101.26 -16.15 60.76
N GLY A 574 101.86 -15.93 59.59
CA GLY A 574 103.31 -16.01 59.38
C GLY A 574 103.84 -17.44 59.49
N PHE A 575 105.16 -17.63 59.37
CA PHE A 575 105.78 -18.96 59.49
C PHE A 575 105.60 -19.53 60.91
N PRO A 576 105.18 -20.81 61.07
CA PRO A 576 105.00 -21.84 60.04
C PRO A 576 103.55 -22.05 59.54
N PHE A 577 102.62 -21.18 59.93
CA PHE A 577 101.18 -21.35 59.66
C PHE A 577 100.76 -20.80 58.29
N GLY A 578 101.34 -19.68 57.85
CA GLY A 578 101.01 -18.98 56.61
C GLY A 578 99.57 -18.44 56.59
N VAL A 579 99.08 -18.14 55.38
CA VAL A 579 97.69 -17.74 55.14
C VAL A 579 96.76 -18.93 55.39
N ARG A 580 95.72 -18.70 56.19
CA ARG A 580 94.68 -19.66 56.52
C ARG A 580 93.32 -18.99 56.50
N THR A 581 92.33 -19.67 55.94
CA THR A 581 90.92 -19.33 56.12
C THR A 581 90.54 -19.61 57.58
N ILE A 582 90.20 -18.56 58.30
CA ILE A 582 89.85 -18.61 59.74
C ILE A 582 88.35 -18.63 59.96
N TYR A 583 87.58 -18.18 58.97
CA TYR A 583 86.13 -18.26 58.92
C TYR A 583 85.68 -18.44 57.48
N THR A 584 84.77 -19.39 57.25
CA THR A 584 84.04 -19.49 55.99
C THR A 584 82.61 -19.90 56.31
N SER A 585 81.64 -19.22 55.69
CA SER A 585 80.22 -19.49 55.88
C SER A 585 79.42 -18.99 54.68
N THR A 586 78.33 -19.68 54.35
CA THR A 586 77.34 -19.21 53.40
C THR A 586 76.14 -18.68 54.18
N VAL A 587 75.88 -17.37 54.07
CA VAL A 587 74.68 -16.73 54.59
C VAL A 587 73.58 -16.86 53.54
N GLU A 588 72.75 -17.88 53.70
CA GLU A 588 71.56 -18.09 52.89
C GLU A 588 70.31 -17.77 53.71
N ARG A 589 69.50 -16.81 53.25
CA ARG A 589 68.28 -16.34 53.93
C ARG A 589 67.15 -16.10 52.94
N LYS A 590 65.94 -16.45 53.37
CA LYS A 590 64.70 -16.10 52.69
C LYS A 590 64.22 -14.74 53.23
N ILE A 591 64.37 -13.69 52.43
CA ILE A 591 64.07 -12.30 52.81
C ILE A 591 62.54 -12.11 52.90
N LEU A 592 61.80 -12.68 51.94
CA LEU A 592 60.34 -12.66 51.91
C LEU A 592 59.78 -14.07 52.17
N ASN A 593 58.89 -14.23 53.15
CA ASN A 593 58.21 -15.50 53.37
C ASN A 593 57.20 -15.83 52.24
N ASP A 594 56.71 -17.08 52.16
CA ASP A 594 55.84 -17.51 51.06
C ASP A 594 54.54 -16.69 50.94
N ALA A 595 53.96 -16.29 52.09
CA ALA A 595 52.77 -15.46 52.11
C ALA A 595 53.09 -14.05 51.56
N GLN A 596 54.19 -13.43 52.00
CA GLN A 596 54.63 -12.12 51.52
C GLN A 596 54.97 -12.14 50.02
N GLN A 597 55.62 -13.20 49.55
CA GLN A 597 55.91 -13.37 48.11
C GLN A 597 54.62 -13.42 47.28
N LYS A 598 53.63 -14.20 47.74
CA LYS A 598 52.32 -14.26 47.08
C LYS A 598 51.62 -12.91 47.11
N THR A 599 51.58 -12.24 48.27
CA THR A 599 50.99 -10.92 48.43
C THR A 599 51.63 -9.88 47.50
N ILE A 600 52.95 -9.87 47.36
CA ILE A 600 53.67 -8.92 46.48
C ILE A 600 53.40 -9.22 44.99
N LEU A 601 53.37 -10.49 44.59
CA LEU A 601 53.05 -10.88 43.20
C LEU A 601 51.60 -10.54 42.84
N ASP A 602 50.65 -10.91 43.70
CA ASP A 602 49.24 -10.60 43.50
C ASP A 602 49.06 -9.06 43.40
N ALA A 603 49.74 -8.27 44.24
CA ALA A 603 49.72 -6.81 44.15
C ALA A 603 50.23 -6.27 42.80
N ARG A 604 51.36 -6.81 42.32
CA ARG A 604 52.03 -6.35 41.10
C ARG A 604 51.18 -6.61 39.86
N ASP A 605 50.60 -7.81 39.78
CA ASP A 605 49.88 -8.25 38.58
C ASP A 605 48.54 -7.52 38.40
N TYR A 606 48.02 -6.93 39.47
CA TYR A 606 46.69 -6.34 39.49
C TYR A 606 46.65 -4.82 39.71
N ILE A 607 47.81 -4.16 39.80
CA ILE A 607 47.93 -2.73 40.04
C ILE A 607 47.34 -1.83 38.93
N ASP A 608 47.30 -2.33 37.70
CA ASP A 608 46.82 -1.58 36.53
C ASP A 608 45.29 -1.41 36.54
N TYR A 609 44.56 -2.24 37.30
CA TYR A 609 43.08 -2.27 37.34
C TYR A 609 42.44 -1.30 38.35
N ILE A 610 43.24 -0.58 39.14
CA ILE A 610 42.77 0.25 40.27
C ILE A 610 41.85 1.46 39.87
N PRO A 611 42.10 2.24 38.79
CA PRO A 611 41.30 3.43 38.49
C PRO A 611 40.00 3.15 37.76
N ALA A 612 39.95 2.11 36.91
CA ALA A 612 38.75 1.74 36.16
C ALA A 612 37.59 1.36 37.09
N ALA A 613 37.89 0.82 38.28
CA ALA A 613 36.91 0.43 39.28
C ALA A 613 36.31 1.60 40.09
N SER A 614 37.08 2.68 40.32
CA SER A 614 36.61 3.82 41.13
C SER A 614 35.41 4.57 40.55
N SER A 615 35.30 4.60 39.21
CA SER A 615 34.19 5.24 38.49
C SER A 615 33.01 4.27 38.25
N ALA A 616 33.25 2.97 38.37
CA ALA A 616 32.21 1.92 38.37
C ALA A 616 31.47 1.82 39.72
N TYR A 617 32.12 2.16 40.84
CA TYR A 617 31.55 2.16 42.20
C TYR A 617 30.27 3.00 42.36
N ILE A 618 30.20 4.17 41.70
CA ILE A 618 29.03 5.06 41.81
C ILE A 618 27.83 4.53 41.00
N ARG A 619 28.06 3.66 40.00
CA ARG A 619 26.97 3.09 39.18
C ARG A 619 26.53 1.71 39.65
N ALA A 620 27.44 0.90 40.19
CA ALA A 620 27.15 -0.49 40.54
C ALA A 620 26.16 -0.64 41.73
N GLN A 621 26.13 0.30 42.68
CA GLN A 621 25.25 0.20 43.86
C GLN A 621 23.76 0.39 43.51
N ASP A 622 23.44 1.35 42.63
CA ASP A 622 22.06 1.55 42.12
C ASP A 622 21.62 0.39 41.20
N LEU A 623 22.58 -0.27 40.55
CA LEU A 623 22.33 -1.39 39.66
C LEU A 623 22.10 -2.71 40.41
N ILE A 624 22.81 -2.99 41.51
CA ILE A 624 22.65 -4.22 42.32
C ILE A 624 21.26 -4.31 42.95
N ASP A 625 20.68 -3.18 43.35
CA ASP A 625 19.31 -3.13 43.89
C ASP A 625 18.23 -3.33 42.81
N ALA A 626 18.61 -3.34 41.53
CA ALA A 626 17.70 -3.43 40.38
C ALA A 626 17.75 -4.77 39.61
N ILE A 627 18.55 -5.77 40.04
CA ILE A 627 18.72 -7.05 39.32
C ILE A 627 17.58 -8.02 39.68
N PRO A 628 16.70 -8.43 38.73
CA PRO A 628 15.86 -9.61 38.89
C PRO A 628 16.74 -10.87 38.75
N ALA A 629 16.45 -11.92 39.53
CA ALA A 629 17.17 -13.19 39.43
C ALA A 629 16.99 -13.84 38.04
N ASP A 630 17.94 -14.65 37.58
CA ASP A 630 17.84 -15.38 36.29
C ASP A 630 16.55 -16.25 36.20
N GLU A 631 16.05 -16.72 37.35
CA GLU A 631 14.75 -17.40 37.47
C GLU A 631 13.56 -16.52 37.09
N VAL A 632 13.64 -15.21 37.35
CA VAL A 632 12.60 -14.24 36.97
C VAL A 632 12.63 -14.01 35.46
N LEU A 633 13.82 -13.92 34.84
CA LEU A 633 13.94 -13.80 33.38
C LEU A 633 13.44 -15.05 32.65
N GLN A 634 13.75 -16.24 33.16
CA GLN A 634 13.23 -17.48 32.59
C GLN A 634 11.72 -17.60 32.83
N SER A 635 11.22 -17.21 34.01
CA SER A 635 9.77 -17.16 34.29
C SER A 635 9.05 -16.17 33.38
N VAL A 636 9.65 -15.02 33.06
CA VAL A 636 9.09 -14.04 32.13
C VAL A 636 9.09 -14.61 30.71
N LYS A 637 10.14 -15.32 30.28
CA LYS A 637 10.14 -16.03 28.98
C LYS A 637 9.07 -17.09 28.90
N ASP A 638 8.97 -17.96 29.92
CA ASP A 638 7.97 -19.02 29.96
C ASP A 638 6.55 -18.43 30.00
N GLN A 639 6.33 -17.33 30.72
CA GLN A 639 5.06 -16.59 30.71
C GLN A 639 4.76 -15.90 29.37
N ILE A 640 5.78 -15.36 28.71
CA ILE A 640 5.65 -14.76 27.37
C ILE A 640 5.27 -15.86 26.37
N ASP A 641 5.97 -16.99 26.36
CA ASP A 641 5.68 -18.13 25.48
C ASP A 641 4.27 -18.70 25.75
N GLU A 642 3.86 -18.84 27.02
CA GLU A 642 2.51 -19.25 27.40
C GLU A 642 1.46 -18.20 26.98
N SER A 643 1.78 -16.90 27.07
CA SER A 643 0.91 -15.80 26.63
C SER A 643 0.85 -15.68 25.10
N MET A 644 1.91 -16.09 24.40
CA MET A 644 1.97 -16.15 22.94
C MET A 644 1.05 -17.24 22.39
N ASP A 645 0.91 -18.37 23.09
CA ASP A 645 -0.08 -19.40 22.78
C ASP A 645 -1.52 -18.95 23.10
N ALA A 646 -1.68 -17.86 23.87
CA ALA A 646 -2.95 -17.27 24.27
C ALA A 646 -3.27 -15.95 23.53
N ILE A 647 -2.57 -15.62 22.43
CA ILE A 647 -2.88 -14.42 21.64
C ILE A 647 -4.38 -14.45 21.28
N PRO A 648 -5.14 -13.45 21.74
CA PRO A 648 -6.58 -13.49 21.58
C PRO A 648 -6.95 -13.39 20.10
N GLU A 649 -7.94 -14.19 19.70
CA GLU A 649 -8.41 -14.24 18.32
C GLU A 649 -8.93 -12.86 17.89
N VAL A 650 -8.39 -12.36 16.78
CA VAL A 650 -8.88 -11.14 16.13
C VAL A 650 -10.19 -11.50 15.43
N GLY A 651 -11.31 -11.17 16.06
CA GLY A 651 -12.65 -11.46 15.58
C GLY A 651 -13.14 -10.54 14.46
N GLY A 652 -12.43 -9.44 14.19
CA GLY A 652 -12.73 -8.53 13.09
C GLY A 652 -11.94 -7.23 13.12
N VAL A 653 -11.78 -6.61 11.96
CA VAL A 653 -11.20 -5.28 11.78
C VAL A 653 -12.19 -4.41 11.03
N GLY A 654 -12.37 -3.17 11.45
CA GLY A 654 -13.24 -2.25 10.73
C GLY A 654 -13.06 -0.80 11.10
N TYR A 655 -13.90 0.04 10.50
CA TYR A 655 -13.98 1.45 10.84
C TYR A 655 -15.41 1.97 10.66
N ILE A 656 -15.69 3.07 11.33
CA ILE A 656 -16.90 3.87 11.17
C ILE A 656 -16.47 5.30 10.86
N ALA A 657 -17.03 5.88 9.80
CA ALA A 657 -16.86 7.29 9.46
C ALA A 657 -18.22 7.99 9.35
N GLU A 658 -18.37 9.12 10.03
CA GLU A 658 -19.55 9.98 10.03
C GLU A 658 -19.09 11.43 9.79
N GLY A 659 -19.33 11.95 8.58
CA GLY A 659 -18.83 13.26 8.15
C GLY A 659 -17.30 13.33 8.20
N SER A 660 -16.74 14.13 9.09
CA SER A 660 -15.28 14.22 9.31
C SER A 660 -14.79 13.37 10.49
N THR A 661 -15.69 12.67 11.19
CA THR A 661 -15.35 11.85 12.35
C THR A 661 -15.01 10.46 11.86
N TYR A 662 -13.86 9.93 12.29
CA TYR A 662 -13.37 8.61 11.92
C TYR A 662 -12.97 7.84 13.17
N ARG A 663 -13.42 6.59 13.27
CA ARG A 663 -13.05 5.65 14.33
C ARG A 663 -12.74 4.30 13.71
N ALA A 664 -11.47 3.90 13.74
CA ALA A 664 -11.08 2.52 13.47
C ALA A 664 -11.19 1.67 14.73
N PHE A 665 -11.52 0.39 14.55
CA PHE A 665 -11.60 -0.55 15.65
C PHE A 665 -11.07 -1.93 15.26
N LEU A 666 -10.60 -2.64 16.27
CA LEU A 666 -10.16 -4.03 16.22
C LEU A 666 -10.97 -4.82 17.25
N THR A 667 -11.66 -5.87 16.82
CA THR A 667 -12.42 -6.75 17.71
C THR A 667 -11.50 -7.87 18.19
N ILE A 668 -11.21 -7.89 19.49
CA ILE A 668 -10.41 -8.94 20.15
C ILE A 668 -11.29 -9.60 21.20
N GLY A 669 -11.49 -10.92 21.12
CA GLY A 669 -12.31 -11.66 22.11
C GLY A 669 -13.75 -11.14 22.23
N GLY A 670 -14.32 -10.58 21.16
CA GLY A 670 -15.66 -9.98 21.13
C GLY A 670 -15.76 -8.57 21.71
N THR A 671 -14.65 -7.94 22.07
CA THR A 671 -14.59 -6.53 22.51
C THR A 671 -13.91 -5.67 21.45
N ASP A 672 -14.51 -4.53 21.11
CA ASP A 672 -13.94 -3.58 20.16
C ASP A 672 -12.98 -2.63 20.85
N TYR A 673 -11.75 -2.57 20.36
CA TYR A 673 -10.70 -1.64 20.79
C TYR A 673 -10.52 -0.57 19.73
N ASP A 674 -10.58 0.70 20.12
CA ASP A 674 -10.31 1.82 19.21
C ASP A 674 -8.82 1.83 18.84
N VAL A 675 -8.54 1.94 17.54
CA VAL A 675 -7.16 1.93 17.02
C VAL A 675 -6.87 3.18 16.20
N GLY A 676 -5.60 3.59 16.17
CA GLY A 676 -5.15 4.80 15.47
C GLY A 676 -4.58 4.58 14.08
N PHE A 677 -4.39 3.33 13.66
CA PHE A 677 -3.80 2.97 12.36
C PHE A 677 -4.86 2.82 11.27
N ASN A 678 -4.42 2.93 10.02
CA ASN A 678 -5.29 2.78 8.85
C ASN A 678 -5.65 1.31 8.62
N VAL A 679 -6.90 0.94 8.87
CA VAL A 679 -7.38 -0.44 8.72
C VAL A 679 -7.52 -0.90 7.26
N LEU A 680 -7.56 0.02 6.29
CA LEU A 680 -7.59 -0.31 4.87
C LEU A 680 -6.19 -0.38 4.23
N ASP A 681 -5.12 -0.11 5.00
CA ASP A 681 -3.74 -0.29 4.56
C ASP A 681 -3.19 -1.60 5.15
N PRO A 682 -2.90 -2.61 4.31
CA PRO A 682 -2.35 -3.89 4.76
C PRO A 682 -1.11 -3.76 5.66
N LEU A 683 -0.20 -2.84 5.33
CA LEU A 683 1.05 -2.67 6.07
C LEU A 683 0.79 -2.00 7.42
N ALA A 684 0.00 -0.93 7.44
CA ALA A 684 -0.34 -0.22 8.68
C ALA A 684 -1.18 -1.10 9.62
N LEU A 685 -2.11 -1.89 9.07
CA LEU A 685 -2.91 -2.86 9.82
C LEU A 685 -2.02 -3.91 10.49
N LYS A 686 -1.10 -4.51 9.74
CA LYS A 686 -0.18 -5.53 10.27
C LYS A 686 0.69 -4.99 11.41
N GLN A 687 1.33 -3.84 11.19
CA GLN A 687 2.18 -3.20 12.20
C GLN A 687 1.38 -2.80 13.43
N GLY A 688 0.21 -2.19 13.23
CA GLY A 688 -0.64 -1.73 14.31
C GLY A 688 -1.21 -2.86 15.17
N ILE A 689 -1.60 -3.99 14.58
CA ILE A 689 -2.03 -5.16 15.35
C ILE A 689 -0.85 -5.74 16.15
N ALA A 690 0.33 -5.87 15.54
CA ALA A 690 1.51 -6.38 16.24
C ALA A 690 1.87 -5.52 17.47
N GLU A 691 1.93 -4.20 17.30
CA GLU A 691 2.18 -3.24 18.39
C GLU A 691 1.12 -3.34 19.51
N LEU A 692 -0.17 -3.43 19.15
CA LEU A 692 -1.25 -3.53 20.14
C LEU A 692 -1.15 -4.83 20.95
N ILE A 693 -0.83 -5.95 20.31
CA ILE A 693 -0.64 -7.23 20.99
C ILE A 693 0.56 -7.14 21.94
N VAL A 694 1.67 -6.56 21.52
CA VAL A 694 2.86 -6.36 22.38
C VAL A 694 2.51 -5.51 23.60
N VAL A 695 1.76 -4.42 23.45
CA VAL A 695 1.32 -3.58 24.57
C VAL A 695 0.40 -4.35 25.52
N GLN A 696 -0.60 -5.08 25.02
CA GLN A 696 -1.49 -5.87 25.89
C GLN A 696 -0.76 -7.00 26.62
N MET A 697 0.25 -7.60 25.99
CA MET A 697 1.10 -8.60 26.64
C MET A 697 1.98 -7.97 27.72
N ALA A 698 2.54 -6.77 27.48
CA ALA A 698 3.32 -6.04 28.48
C ALA A 698 2.47 -5.69 29.72
N ASP A 699 1.24 -5.20 29.52
CA ASP A 699 0.29 -4.89 30.60
C ASP A 699 -0.14 -6.14 31.39
N ALA A 700 -0.09 -7.33 30.79
CA ALA A 700 -0.41 -8.59 31.47
C ALA A 700 0.78 -9.16 32.30
N ILE A 701 2.00 -8.70 32.01
CA ILE A 701 3.25 -9.13 32.67
C ILE A 701 3.60 -8.21 33.86
N GLU A 702 3.22 -6.92 33.83
CA GLU A 702 3.25 -6.02 35.01
C GLU A 702 2.24 -6.43 36.10
#